data_AF-A0A0D6LD13-F1
#
_entry.id   AF-A0A0D6LD13-F1
#
_cell.length_a   1.000
_cell.length_b   1.000
_cell.length_c   1.000
_cell.angle_alpha   90.00
_cell.angle_beta   90.00
_cell.angle_gamma   90.00
#
_symmetry.space_group_name_H-M   'P 1'
#
loop_
_entity.id
_entity.type
_entity.pdbx_description
1 polymer ?
#
loop_
_entity_poly.entity_id
_entity_poly.type
_entity_poly.pdbx_seq_one_letter_code
_entity_poly.pdbx_strand_id
1 'polypeptide(L)'
;MTILPAIFITTVVQFSYAQYAQTLAVPFQTESNCTETQYFNARTLSCQQCADGTVPKASKRGCQCPAGSIIQTITPKSITCQKCPEGLYSSPSGLECIPCPSPPCCPAGSIYKNLVDQSASPTSSTVDRTQCVACKKGTVPNAEGTACQPCATLECYCKVPQLLNLFTMTPSLCTSTPLAEYLDTNIRLSTGVAVKSALLEKLLDGVSSRCTAGSEQDCQVLANLCVLQNYESSTGTACDIIEKLRLRRAENMAPLLFFSNDADTELYRETAIPQQFMFDSGFAGHLDITLVRYALNGTFLGMIQAEKVLQPCAPEEAAHLFEFGRKYSLDCSTSLDGVIFNKEATFFEAYLKYFDEKGNPQLYPIPILNNMIRSQSGTYLNQLGREANRWVLTRRFYLSDDYSLPAVNSTQILRYARNLHLHVELQPTRDGLIFPPYLWIDYAEVNSTQTDVVGTRLSVTYEIEPTRHDRELEISMAVLGPLSVIWAVMKAYSWGRRSGKASLLDASTVLQFLLYQCAALGDVFFIVVTAMSCWITFAYKSQKYPFYTTLNEDQEWVLMAYLIATLCLKFVALLHTILQMVLQETFFIDWERPQLLENSQTARPPSRDVSKDRVELPVVVWRTYLVANEWAELRCVRATCIGLQLLLVLMFLEAFNFMRFSIVQPGFGYGSMSTGSTIMTRFAVVVFFYLVIGFLQWIVQVVVVERMILDPFHNFIDLCSIANISVLSLTHPLHGHYIHGRSVHGRADTGMAEMNEFLQKERDDLCGFRGLEPTSHLQTFTVCLPTAFRTRYDEIMTTARNAITQTRLTGLDQTTAKMAATVRAHQQMNTFLREMIDHSVTDVDYVIRDRSFAEALLDAELTDTSQTGNFLRNK
;
A
#
# COMPACT_ATOMS: atom_id res chain seq x y z
N MET A 1 -37.94 -51.63 -0.35
CA MET A 1 -37.92 -51.39 1.11
C MET A 1 -36.52 -50.94 1.50
N THR A 2 -36.10 -49.75 1.05
CA THR A 2 -34.70 -49.26 1.13
C THR A 2 -34.65 -47.72 0.98
N ILE A 3 -35.55 -46.99 1.65
CA ILE A 3 -35.55 -45.50 1.61
C ILE A 3 -35.60 -44.86 3.01
N LEU A 4 -36.00 -45.59 4.05
CA LEU A 4 -36.05 -45.02 5.41
C LEU A 4 -34.70 -44.81 6.14
N PRO A 5 -33.61 -45.59 5.93
CA PRO A 5 -32.40 -45.40 6.74
C PRO A 5 -31.48 -44.28 6.21
N ALA A 6 -31.64 -43.84 4.95
CA ALA A 6 -30.81 -42.78 4.37
C ALA A 6 -31.21 -41.38 4.87
N ILE A 7 -32.51 -41.15 5.09
CA ILE A 7 -33.03 -39.86 5.59
C ILE A 7 -32.67 -39.67 7.06
N PHE A 8 -32.68 -40.75 7.85
CA PHE A 8 -32.33 -40.66 9.27
C PHE A 8 -30.83 -40.39 9.49
N ILE A 9 -29.96 -40.93 8.62
CA ILE A 9 -28.51 -40.69 8.71
C ILE A 9 -28.17 -39.28 8.22
N THR A 10 -28.81 -38.74 7.17
CA THR A 10 -28.57 -37.35 6.75
C THR A 10 -29.13 -36.33 7.75
N THR A 11 -30.29 -36.58 8.37
CA THR A 11 -30.81 -35.69 9.42
C THR A 11 -30.01 -35.77 10.71
N VAL A 12 -29.51 -36.93 11.11
CA VAL A 12 -28.67 -37.08 12.31
C VAL A 12 -27.26 -36.53 12.06
N VAL A 13 -26.68 -36.68 10.87
CA VAL A 13 -25.38 -36.06 10.54
C VAL A 13 -25.49 -34.53 10.41
N GLN A 14 -26.60 -34.00 9.87
CA GLN A 14 -26.85 -32.55 9.88
C GLN A 14 -27.15 -31.98 11.28
N PHE A 15 -27.85 -32.74 12.15
CA PHE A 15 -28.03 -32.32 13.55
C PHE A 15 -26.76 -32.46 14.39
N SER A 16 -25.87 -33.41 14.07
CA SER A 16 -24.59 -33.61 14.78
C SER A 16 -23.54 -32.56 14.38
N TYR A 17 -23.54 -32.09 13.13
CA TYR A 17 -22.67 -30.98 12.71
C TYR A 17 -23.13 -29.62 13.26
N ALA A 18 -24.41 -29.47 13.61
CA ALA A 18 -24.95 -28.24 14.19
C ALA A 18 -24.69 -28.08 15.70
N GLN A 19 -24.17 -29.09 16.39
CA GLN A 19 -23.98 -29.07 17.85
C GLN A 19 -22.52 -29.07 18.33
N TYR A 20 -21.53 -28.92 17.43
CA TYR A 20 -20.11 -28.81 17.81
C TYR A 20 -19.35 -27.67 17.13
N ALA A 21 -20.04 -26.61 16.73
CA ALA A 21 -19.42 -25.30 16.53
C ALA A 21 -19.87 -24.39 17.68
N GLN A 22 -19.12 -24.36 18.78
CA GLN A 22 -19.24 -23.23 19.71
C GLN A 22 -18.73 -21.99 18.97
N THR A 23 -19.63 -21.29 18.29
CA THR A 23 -19.31 -20.00 17.67
C THR A 23 -18.85 -19.07 18.78
N LEU A 24 -17.62 -18.54 18.68
CA LEU A 24 -17.09 -17.49 19.58
C LEU A 24 -17.93 -16.21 19.55
N ALA A 25 -18.81 -16.07 18.56
CA ALA A 25 -19.74 -14.96 18.42
C ALA A 25 -20.84 -15.01 19.50
N VAL A 26 -21.14 -13.84 20.07
CA VAL A 26 -22.22 -13.67 21.04
C VAL A 26 -23.20 -12.58 20.57
N PRO A 27 -24.51 -12.70 20.87
CA PRO A 27 -25.47 -11.66 20.52
C PRO A 27 -25.11 -10.31 21.15
N PHE A 28 -25.18 -9.23 20.37
CA PHE A 28 -24.94 -7.89 20.91
C PHE A 28 -26.10 -7.48 21.83
N GLN A 29 -25.80 -7.35 23.13
CA GLN A 29 -26.72 -6.87 24.15
C GLN A 29 -26.03 -5.84 25.04
N THR A 30 -26.78 -4.85 25.51
CA THR A 30 -26.34 -3.86 26.50
C THR A 30 -27.21 -3.95 27.76
N GLU A 31 -26.82 -3.26 28.83
CA GLU A 31 -27.59 -3.23 30.07
C GLU A 31 -29.03 -2.75 29.87
N SER A 32 -29.26 -1.90 28.86
CA SER A 32 -30.59 -1.38 28.50
C SER A 32 -31.53 -2.46 27.95
N ASN A 33 -30.98 -3.50 27.31
CA ASN A 33 -31.76 -4.59 26.70
C ASN A 33 -32.31 -5.59 27.73
N CYS A 34 -31.78 -5.61 28.95
CA CYS A 34 -32.21 -6.54 29.98
C CYS A 34 -33.56 -6.12 30.58
N THR A 35 -34.47 -7.08 30.77
CA THR A 35 -35.79 -6.87 31.38
C THR A 35 -35.69 -6.54 32.88
N GLU A 36 -36.80 -6.17 33.53
CA GLU A 36 -36.82 -5.78 34.95
C GLU A 36 -36.45 -6.91 35.93
N THR A 37 -36.41 -8.16 35.48
CA THR A 37 -35.98 -9.32 36.29
C THR A 37 -34.57 -9.80 35.94
N GLN A 38 -33.95 -9.21 34.92
CA GLN A 38 -32.66 -9.64 34.38
C GLN A 38 -31.55 -8.63 34.69
N TYR A 39 -30.33 -9.15 34.80
CA TYR A 39 -29.12 -8.36 34.86
C TYR A 39 -28.21 -8.69 33.67
N PHE A 40 -27.37 -7.75 33.28
CA PHE A 40 -26.36 -7.93 32.26
C PHE A 40 -25.15 -8.63 32.85
N ASN A 41 -24.87 -9.85 32.38
CA ASN A 41 -23.68 -10.59 32.76
C ASN A 41 -22.50 -10.18 31.86
N ALA A 42 -21.55 -9.44 32.43
CA ALA A 42 -20.37 -8.94 31.73
C ALA A 42 -19.44 -10.04 31.20
N ARG A 43 -19.58 -11.28 31.68
CA ARG A 43 -18.72 -12.40 31.31
C ARG A 43 -19.21 -13.14 30.06
N THR A 44 -20.52 -13.23 29.88
CA THR A 44 -21.15 -13.80 28.68
C THR A 44 -21.65 -12.74 27.71
N LEU A 45 -21.56 -11.47 28.09
CA LEU A 45 -22.10 -10.31 27.37
C LEU A 45 -23.59 -10.47 27.04
N SER A 46 -24.35 -11.09 27.95
CA SER A 46 -25.77 -11.40 27.76
C SER A 46 -26.59 -11.17 29.02
N CYS A 47 -27.88 -10.90 28.83
CA CYS A 47 -28.84 -10.74 29.92
C CYS A 47 -29.17 -12.11 30.54
N GLN A 48 -28.96 -12.23 31.85
CA GLN A 48 -29.26 -13.42 32.63
C GLN A 48 -30.32 -13.10 33.69
N GLN A 49 -31.12 -14.10 34.06
CA GLN A 49 -32.11 -13.95 35.13
C GLN A 49 -31.41 -13.86 36.48
N CYS A 50 -31.89 -12.96 37.34
CA CYS A 50 -31.50 -12.98 38.74
C CYS A 50 -32.02 -14.26 39.43
N ALA A 51 -31.26 -14.79 40.39
CA ALA A 51 -31.65 -15.97 41.14
C ALA A 51 -32.93 -15.72 41.95
N ASP A 52 -33.73 -16.77 42.19
CA ASP A 52 -35.02 -16.68 42.87
C ASP A 52 -34.92 -15.93 44.21
N GLY A 53 -35.71 -14.86 44.36
CA GLY A 53 -35.71 -14.01 45.55
C GLY A 53 -34.77 -12.79 45.51
N THR A 54 -34.03 -12.60 44.41
CA THR A 54 -33.21 -11.39 44.16
C THR A 54 -33.79 -10.55 43.03
N VAL A 55 -33.50 -9.25 43.04
CA VAL A 55 -33.89 -8.28 42.00
C VAL A 55 -32.65 -7.65 41.38
N PRO A 56 -32.66 -7.26 40.09
CA PRO A 56 -31.52 -6.58 39.51
C PRO A 56 -31.27 -5.23 40.20
N LYS A 57 -29.99 -4.87 40.33
CA LYS A 57 -29.57 -3.54 40.78
C LYS A 57 -30.12 -2.48 39.82
N ALA A 58 -30.22 -1.23 40.28
CA ALA A 58 -30.60 -0.10 39.42
C ALA A 58 -29.68 0.04 38.18
N SER A 59 -28.41 -0.32 38.31
CA SER A 59 -27.44 -0.35 37.20
C SER A 59 -27.61 -1.54 36.25
N LYS A 60 -28.47 -2.51 36.56
CA LYS A 60 -28.66 -3.79 35.88
C LYS A 60 -27.38 -4.62 35.69
N ARG A 61 -26.28 -4.33 36.41
CA ARG A 61 -24.98 -5.03 36.30
C ARG A 61 -24.80 -6.17 37.31
N GLY A 62 -25.85 -6.54 38.03
CA GLY A 62 -25.86 -7.60 39.02
C GLY A 62 -27.18 -7.64 39.77
N CYS A 63 -27.32 -8.60 40.66
CA CYS A 63 -28.52 -8.77 41.49
C CYS A 63 -28.29 -8.26 42.92
N GLN A 64 -29.37 -7.88 43.60
CA GLN A 64 -29.42 -7.47 44.99
C GLN A 64 -30.69 -8.01 45.66
N CYS A 65 -30.73 -8.00 46.99
CA CYS A 65 -31.97 -8.32 47.70
C CYS A 65 -33.03 -7.22 47.49
N PRO A 66 -34.32 -7.58 47.41
CA PRO A 66 -35.40 -6.62 47.33
C PRO A 66 -35.50 -5.78 48.61
N ALA A 67 -36.08 -4.58 48.50
CA ALA A 67 -36.23 -3.67 49.63
C ALA A 67 -36.96 -4.33 50.82
N GLY A 68 -36.45 -4.10 52.03
CA GLY A 68 -36.98 -4.73 53.25
C GLY A 68 -36.49 -6.17 53.48
N SER A 69 -35.49 -6.64 52.72
CA SER A 69 -34.84 -7.95 52.92
C SER A 69 -33.32 -7.78 53.07
N ILE A 70 -32.71 -8.67 53.84
CA ILE A 70 -31.27 -8.72 54.11
C ILE A 70 -30.62 -9.92 53.43
N ILE A 71 -29.31 -9.84 53.20
CA ILE A 71 -28.52 -10.96 52.68
C ILE A 71 -28.34 -12.00 53.79
N GLN A 72 -28.90 -13.21 53.59
CA GLN A 72 -28.82 -14.30 54.57
C GLN A 72 -27.53 -15.10 54.41
N THR A 73 -27.24 -15.55 53.18
CA THR A 73 -25.97 -16.20 52.82
C THR A 73 -25.54 -15.80 51.41
N ILE A 74 -24.24 -15.54 51.26
CA ILE A 74 -23.60 -15.34 49.95
C ILE A 74 -22.97 -16.67 49.57
N THR A 75 -23.50 -17.31 48.54
CA THR A 75 -22.92 -18.52 47.96
C THR A 75 -22.16 -18.16 46.68
N PRO A 76 -21.23 -19.01 46.20
CA PRO A 76 -20.51 -18.77 44.94
C PRO A 76 -21.42 -18.64 43.70
N LYS A 77 -22.68 -19.07 43.78
CA LYS A 77 -23.63 -19.05 42.65
C LYS A 77 -24.77 -18.04 42.81
N SER A 78 -25.08 -17.58 44.03
CA SER A 78 -26.22 -16.67 44.26
C SER A 78 -26.23 -16.03 45.66
N ILE A 79 -26.98 -14.94 45.77
CA ILE A 79 -27.33 -14.26 47.04
C ILE A 79 -28.67 -14.83 47.50
N THR A 80 -28.76 -15.33 48.72
CA THR A 80 -30.04 -15.70 49.34
C THR A 80 -30.50 -14.57 50.25
N CYS A 81 -31.77 -14.19 50.13
CA CYS A 81 -32.35 -13.04 50.82
C CYS A 81 -33.38 -13.48 51.86
N GLN A 82 -33.36 -12.85 53.03
CA GLN A 82 -34.34 -13.04 54.09
C GLN A 82 -35.08 -11.73 54.37
N LYS A 83 -36.42 -11.75 54.36
CA LYS A 83 -37.24 -10.57 54.66
C LYS A 83 -37.12 -10.16 56.14
N CYS A 84 -37.05 -8.86 56.41
CA CYS A 84 -37.01 -8.36 57.79
C CYS A 84 -38.35 -8.61 58.52
N PRO A 85 -38.31 -9.03 59.80
CA PRO A 85 -39.50 -9.16 60.64
C PRO A 85 -40.23 -7.82 60.82
N GLU A 86 -41.53 -7.86 61.12
CA GLU A 86 -42.34 -6.64 61.32
C GLU A 86 -41.75 -5.73 62.41
N GLY A 87 -41.61 -4.44 62.12
CA GLY A 87 -41.01 -3.43 63.01
C GLY A 87 -39.50 -3.20 62.85
N LEU A 88 -38.83 -3.98 62.00
CA LEU A 88 -37.41 -3.81 61.66
C LEU A 88 -37.24 -3.45 60.19
N TYR A 89 -36.29 -2.57 59.88
CA TYR A 89 -35.98 -2.11 58.52
C TYR A 89 -34.60 -2.62 58.10
N SER A 90 -34.41 -2.87 56.80
CA SER A 90 -33.09 -3.23 56.27
C SER A 90 -32.11 -2.08 56.51
N SER A 91 -30.93 -2.39 57.05
CA SER A 91 -29.83 -1.43 57.17
C SER A 91 -29.46 -0.85 55.79
N PRO A 92 -28.82 0.34 55.72
CA PRO A 92 -28.31 0.89 54.47
C PRO A 92 -27.32 -0.05 53.74
N SER A 93 -26.67 -0.94 54.48
CA SER A 93 -25.78 -1.99 53.95
C SER A 93 -26.50 -3.23 53.44
N GLY A 94 -27.80 -3.42 53.74
CA GLY A 94 -28.58 -4.59 53.31
C GLY A 94 -28.23 -5.89 54.02
N LEU A 95 -27.54 -5.81 55.15
CA LEU A 95 -26.97 -6.98 55.85
C LEU A 95 -27.71 -7.32 57.16
N GLU A 96 -28.39 -6.36 57.78
CA GLU A 96 -29.06 -6.55 59.07
C GLU A 96 -30.39 -5.81 59.14
N CYS A 97 -31.32 -6.30 59.97
CA CYS A 97 -32.61 -5.65 60.21
C CYS A 97 -32.51 -4.82 61.50
N ILE A 98 -32.61 -3.49 61.38
CA ILE A 98 -32.44 -2.53 62.48
C ILE A 98 -33.75 -1.84 62.88
N PRO A 99 -33.94 -1.44 64.15
CA PRO A 99 -35.17 -0.82 64.64
C PRO A 99 -35.27 0.69 64.40
N CYS A 100 -34.19 1.36 63.97
CA CYS A 100 -34.14 2.82 63.83
C CYS A 100 -34.13 3.31 62.38
N PRO A 101 -34.76 4.45 62.07
CA PRO A 101 -34.79 5.04 60.73
C PRO A 101 -33.56 5.92 60.36
N SER A 102 -32.70 6.40 61.28
CA SER A 102 -31.44 7.14 60.96
C SER A 102 -30.41 7.29 62.14
N PRO A 103 -29.07 7.30 61.90
CA PRO A 103 -27.94 7.24 62.90
C PRO A 103 -27.21 8.56 63.30
N PRO A 104 -26.25 8.62 64.28
CA PRO A 104 -25.66 7.57 65.18
C PRO A 104 -25.72 7.82 66.72
N CYS A 105 -25.41 6.82 67.60
CA CYS A 105 -25.62 6.88 69.07
C CYS A 105 -24.56 6.28 70.06
N CYS A 106 -23.33 5.82 69.72
CA CYS A 106 -22.35 5.28 70.71
C CYS A 106 -20.84 5.42 70.31
N PRO A 107 -19.87 5.35 71.25
CA PRO A 107 -18.42 5.48 70.98
C PRO A 107 -17.73 4.21 70.43
N ALA A 108 -16.59 4.40 69.74
CA ALA A 108 -15.93 3.43 68.87
C ALA A 108 -15.53 2.10 69.54
N GLY A 109 -15.88 0.98 68.90
CA GLY A 109 -15.50 -0.38 69.32
C GLY A 109 -16.59 -1.17 70.08
N SER A 110 -17.75 -0.58 70.34
CA SER A 110 -18.82 -1.18 71.15
C SER A 110 -20.20 -1.03 70.51
N ILE A 111 -21.15 -1.90 70.89
CA ILE A 111 -22.54 -1.88 70.42
C ILE A 111 -23.55 -1.64 71.55
N TYR A 112 -24.67 -0.99 71.21
CA TYR A 112 -25.77 -0.66 72.11
C TYR A 112 -26.71 -1.87 72.34
N LYS A 113 -27.02 -2.21 73.60
CA LYS A 113 -27.98 -3.30 73.94
C LYS A 113 -28.89 -2.91 75.11
N ASN A 114 -30.20 -3.04 74.92
CA ASN A 114 -31.19 -3.02 76.02
C ASN A 114 -31.47 -4.46 76.49
N LEU A 115 -31.39 -4.70 77.79
CA LEU A 115 -31.82 -5.95 78.41
C LEU A 115 -33.19 -5.71 79.06
N VAL A 116 -34.22 -6.38 78.55
CA VAL A 116 -35.50 -6.52 79.25
C VAL A 116 -35.45 -7.80 80.05
N ASP A 117 -35.34 -7.68 81.38
CA ASP A 117 -35.43 -8.83 82.29
C ASP A 117 -36.90 -9.29 82.37
N GLN A 118 -37.18 -10.52 81.92
CA GLN A 118 -38.46 -11.19 82.18
C GLN A 118 -38.32 -12.08 83.42
N SER A 119 -38.51 -11.50 84.60
CA SER A 119 -39.04 -12.26 85.74
C SER A 119 -39.78 -11.38 86.77
N ALA A 120 -41.09 -11.65 86.90
CA ALA A 120 -42.01 -11.44 88.03
C ALA A 120 -42.38 -10.01 88.54
N SER A 121 -43.62 -9.61 88.20
CA SER A 121 -44.65 -8.85 88.97
C SER A 121 -44.43 -7.38 89.40
N PRO A 122 -45.53 -6.59 89.53
CA PRO A 122 -45.55 -5.20 89.11
C PRO A 122 -45.63 -4.22 90.28
N THR A 123 -44.61 -3.39 90.45
CA THR A 123 -44.74 -2.00 90.91
C THR A 123 -43.39 -1.28 90.81
N SER A 124 -43.43 -0.04 90.32
CA SER A 124 -42.37 0.99 90.31
C SER A 124 -41.22 0.85 89.28
N SER A 125 -41.20 1.85 88.37
CA SER A 125 -40.11 2.32 87.50
C SER A 125 -39.13 1.29 86.94
N THR A 126 -39.36 0.88 85.69
CA THR A 126 -38.35 0.31 84.79
C THR A 126 -37.21 1.32 84.62
N VAL A 127 -36.09 1.08 85.29
CA VAL A 127 -34.82 1.76 84.99
C VAL A 127 -34.11 0.93 83.94
N ASP A 128 -34.18 1.39 82.69
CA ASP A 128 -33.41 0.89 81.55
C ASP A 128 -31.91 1.06 81.88
N ARG A 129 -31.20 -0.03 82.19
CA ARG A 129 -29.74 0.02 82.37
C ARG A 129 -29.08 -0.21 81.02
N THR A 130 -28.55 0.88 80.46
CA THR A 130 -27.80 0.90 79.20
C THR A 130 -26.36 0.43 79.41
N GLN A 131 -25.91 -0.55 78.63
CA GLN A 131 -24.52 -1.02 78.70
C GLN A 131 -23.94 -1.31 77.30
N CYS A 132 -22.75 -0.76 77.02
CA CYS A 132 -22.01 -1.00 75.78
C CYS A 132 -21.31 -2.37 75.83
N VAL A 133 -21.47 -3.20 74.80
CA VAL A 133 -20.90 -4.56 74.73
C VAL A 133 -19.93 -4.68 73.54
N ALA A 134 -18.81 -5.39 73.72
CA ALA A 134 -17.82 -5.63 72.68
C ALA A 134 -18.24 -6.76 71.70
N CYS A 135 -17.88 -6.62 70.42
CA CYS A 135 -18.24 -7.56 69.35
C CYS A 135 -17.48 -8.90 69.39
N LYS A 136 -18.14 -10.00 68.98
CA LYS A 136 -17.54 -11.36 68.89
C LYS A 136 -16.59 -11.48 67.69
N LYS A 137 -15.64 -12.44 67.74
CA LYS A 137 -14.70 -12.74 66.64
C LYS A 137 -15.44 -12.95 65.30
N GLY A 138 -14.94 -12.36 64.21
CA GLY A 138 -15.55 -12.40 62.87
C GLY A 138 -16.54 -11.25 62.58
N THR A 139 -16.73 -10.33 63.55
CA THR A 139 -17.60 -9.16 63.43
C THR A 139 -16.90 -7.89 63.92
N VAL A 140 -17.22 -6.75 63.32
CA VAL A 140 -16.76 -5.40 63.72
C VAL A 140 -17.99 -4.52 63.96
N PRO A 141 -17.93 -3.45 64.78
CA PRO A 141 -19.06 -2.53 64.91
C PRO A 141 -19.36 -1.85 63.57
N ASN A 142 -20.64 -1.63 63.26
CA ASN A 142 -21.03 -0.76 62.14
C ASN A 142 -20.59 0.69 62.40
N ALA A 143 -20.60 1.54 61.37
CA ALA A 143 -20.18 2.95 61.47
C ALA A 143 -20.99 3.78 62.51
N GLU A 144 -22.09 3.21 63.03
CA GLU A 144 -23.10 3.86 63.86
C GLU A 144 -23.09 3.35 65.32
N GLY A 145 -22.30 2.32 65.63
CA GLY A 145 -22.11 1.77 66.98
C GLY A 145 -23.30 0.99 67.54
N THR A 146 -24.18 0.45 66.69
CA THR A 146 -25.45 -0.17 67.10
C THR A 146 -25.49 -1.69 66.94
N ALA A 147 -24.69 -2.25 66.02
CA ALA A 147 -24.65 -3.69 65.78
C ALA A 147 -23.27 -4.17 65.33
N CYS A 148 -22.99 -5.45 65.56
CA CYS A 148 -21.73 -6.11 65.18
C CYS A 148 -21.88 -6.70 63.77
N GLN A 149 -21.47 -5.94 62.75
CA GLN A 149 -21.51 -6.38 61.36
C GLN A 149 -20.45 -7.47 61.08
N PRO A 150 -20.77 -8.50 60.28
CA PRO A 150 -19.78 -9.42 59.74
C PRO A 150 -18.77 -8.67 58.88
N CYS A 151 -17.52 -9.14 58.89
CA CYS A 151 -16.47 -8.56 58.07
C CYS A 151 -16.84 -8.47 56.58
N ALA A 152 -16.99 -7.24 56.07
CA ALA A 152 -17.43 -6.96 54.70
C ALA A 152 -16.40 -7.34 53.61
N THR A 153 -15.16 -7.64 54.02
CA THR A 153 -14.11 -8.15 53.14
C THR A 153 -13.55 -9.45 53.73
N LEU A 154 -13.18 -10.40 52.87
CA LEU A 154 -12.51 -11.63 53.29
C LEU A 154 -11.20 -11.31 54.07
N GLU A 155 -10.59 -10.16 53.77
CA GLU A 155 -9.42 -9.63 54.46
C GLU A 155 -9.71 -9.29 55.93
N CYS A 156 -10.86 -8.67 56.24
CA CYS A 156 -11.33 -8.43 57.60
C CYS A 156 -11.63 -9.75 58.32
N TYR A 157 -12.23 -10.72 57.61
CA TYR A 157 -12.58 -12.03 58.17
C TYR A 157 -11.32 -12.86 58.54
N CYS A 158 -10.26 -12.77 57.74
CA CYS A 158 -8.99 -13.48 57.95
C CYS A 158 -7.97 -12.74 58.85
N LYS A 159 -8.18 -11.45 59.18
CA LYS A 159 -7.25 -10.60 59.97
C LYS A 159 -7.46 -10.64 61.48
N VAL A 160 -8.05 -11.69 62.07
CA VAL A 160 -8.14 -11.83 63.54
C VAL A 160 -7.11 -12.84 64.04
N PRO A 161 -5.83 -12.48 64.33
CA PRO A 161 -4.88 -13.45 64.83
C PRO A 161 -4.91 -13.50 66.36
N GLN A 162 -4.85 -14.74 66.85
CA GLN A 162 -4.02 -15.15 68.00
C GLN A 162 -4.32 -14.50 69.35
N LEU A 163 -5.26 -15.07 70.11
CA LEU A 163 -5.11 -15.24 71.56
C LEU A 163 -6.09 -16.36 71.98
N LEU A 164 -5.54 -17.35 72.68
CA LEU A 164 -6.12 -18.57 73.27
C LEU A 164 -6.28 -19.79 72.34
N ASN A 165 -5.33 -20.71 72.52
CA ASN A 165 -5.41 -22.14 72.20
C ASN A 165 -6.60 -22.78 72.95
N LEU A 166 -7.59 -23.31 72.22
CA LEU A 166 -8.21 -24.62 72.46
C LEU A 166 -9.35 -24.86 71.42
N PHE A 167 -9.27 -26.02 70.75
CA PHE A 167 -10.31 -26.74 69.99
C PHE A 167 -11.07 -26.06 68.82
N THR A 168 -10.59 -26.39 67.62
CA THR A 168 -11.29 -26.88 66.40
C THR A 168 -12.79 -26.53 66.19
N MET A 169 -13.04 -25.57 65.29
CA MET A 169 -13.77 -25.75 64.00
C MET A 169 -13.79 -24.39 63.28
N THR A 170 -12.97 -24.23 62.24
CA THR A 170 -12.93 -23.04 61.36
C THR A 170 -13.59 -23.36 60.01
N PRO A 171 -14.36 -22.43 59.41
CA PRO A 171 -15.12 -22.72 58.19
C PRO A 171 -14.19 -22.74 56.96
N SER A 172 -14.47 -23.70 56.09
CA SER A 172 -13.76 -24.07 54.84
C SER A 172 -13.61 -22.97 53.77
N LEU A 173 -13.95 -21.71 54.05
CA LEU A 173 -13.77 -20.57 53.14
C LEU A 173 -12.39 -19.90 53.24
N CYS A 174 -11.68 -20.08 54.35
CA CYS A 174 -10.36 -19.46 54.58
C CYS A 174 -9.19 -20.45 54.39
N THR A 175 -9.49 -21.72 54.15
CA THR A 175 -8.49 -22.75 53.81
C THR A 175 -8.60 -23.07 52.33
N SER A 176 -7.94 -22.27 51.50
CA SER A 176 -7.63 -22.67 50.13
C SER A 176 -6.38 -23.55 50.14
N THR A 177 -6.43 -24.69 49.46
CA THR A 177 -5.20 -25.36 49.03
C THR A 177 -4.50 -24.44 48.03
N PRO A 178 -3.24 -24.05 48.26
CA PRO A 178 -2.50 -23.23 47.29
C PRO A 178 -2.40 -24.00 45.97
N LEU A 179 -2.84 -23.39 44.87
CA LEU A 179 -2.75 -23.98 43.53
C LEU A 179 -1.31 -23.97 42.98
N ALA A 180 -0.46 -23.11 43.56
CA ALA A 180 0.96 -22.96 43.26
C ALA A 180 1.76 -22.87 44.56
N GLU A 181 2.90 -23.57 44.61
CA GLU A 181 3.82 -23.62 45.76
C GLU A 181 4.67 -22.33 45.88
N TYR A 182 4.75 -21.56 44.79
CA TYR A 182 5.44 -20.28 44.66
C TYR A 182 4.60 -19.31 43.83
N LEU A 183 4.53 -18.05 44.24
CA LEU A 183 3.87 -16.96 43.52
C LEU A 183 4.92 -16.01 42.94
N ASP A 184 4.89 -15.84 41.62
CA ASP A 184 5.79 -14.93 40.91
C ASP A 184 5.11 -13.55 40.76
N THR A 185 5.62 -12.58 41.52
CA THR A 185 5.13 -11.19 41.51
C THR A 185 5.99 -10.28 40.63
N ASN A 186 6.85 -10.85 39.79
CA ASN A 186 7.70 -10.08 38.91
C ASN A 186 6.99 -9.78 37.59
N ILE A 187 7.32 -8.62 37.04
CA ILE A 187 6.99 -8.19 35.69
C ILE A 187 8.30 -8.11 34.92
N ARG A 188 8.37 -8.76 33.76
CA ARG A 188 9.57 -8.72 32.91
C ARG A 188 9.47 -7.58 31.92
N LEU A 189 10.49 -6.72 31.93
CA LEU A 189 10.64 -5.60 31.01
C LEU A 189 11.01 -6.08 29.61
N SER A 190 10.96 -5.17 28.63
CA SER A 190 11.42 -5.37 27.25
C SER A 190 12.87 -5.83 27.14
N THR A 191 13.71 -5.41 28.08
CA THR A 191 15.12 -5.84 28.22
C THR A 191 15.25 -7.27 28.76
N GLY A 192 14.16 -7.88 29.19
CA GLY A 192 14.11 -9.20 29.83
C GLY A 192 14.37 -9.19 31.34
N VAL A 193 14.70 -8.04 31.93
CA VAL A 193 14.93 -7.87 33.37
C VAL A 193 13.62 -8.06 34.14
N ALA A 194 13.63 -8.92 35.16
CA ALA A 194 12.51 -9.13 36.06
C ALA A 194 12.50 -8.05 37.16
N VAL A 195 11.41 -7.29 37.25
CA VAL A 195 11.19 -6.26 38.26
C VAL A 195 10.04 -6.66 39.16
N LYS A 196 10.25 -6.60 40.47
CA LYS A 196 9.23 -6.95 41.46
C LYS A 196 8.14 -5.88 41.51
N SER A 197 6.88 -6.27 41.32
CA SER A 197 5.73 -5.36 41.41
C SER A 197 5.12 -5.36 42.81
N ALA A 198 5.07 -4.19 43.44
CA ALA A 198 4.40 -4.01 44.74
C ALA A 198 2.88 -4.24 44.65
N LEU A 199 2.29 -3.97 43.48
CA LEU A 199 0.87 -4.20 43.23
C LEU A 199 0.56 -5.71 43.22
N LEU A 200 1.35 -6.50 42.48
CA LEU A 200 1.18 -7.95 42.43
C LEU A 200 1.47 -8.58 43.79
N GLU A 201 2.50 -8.12 44.50
CA GLU A 201 2.81 -8.60 45.86
C GLU A 201 1.64 -8.39 46.84
N LYS A 202 0.93 -7.28 46.70
CA LYS A 202 -0.24 -6.98 47.53
C LYS A 202 -1.50 -7.78 47.15
N LEU A 203 -1.71 -8.01 45.86
CA LEU A 203 -3.00 -8.51 45.35
C LEU A 203 -3.01 -9.99 44.98
N LEU A 204 -1.91 -10.52 44.42
CA LEU A 204 -1.91 -11.80 43.70
C LEU A 204 -2.36 -12.97 44.57
N ASP A 205 -1.83 -13.11 45.78
CA ASP A 205 -2.15 -14.24 46.68
C ASP A 205 -3.64 -14.24 47.08
N GLY A 206 -4.12 -13.12 47.64
CA GLY A 206 -5.51 -12.99 48.08
C GLY A 206 -6.51 -13.12 46.93
N VAL A 207 -6.21 -12.55 45.76
CA VAL A 207 -7.05 -12.65 44.57
C VAL A 207 -7.07 -14.08 44.03
N SER A 208 -5.93 -14.76 43.98
CA SER A 208 -5.83 -16.16 43.51
C SER A 208 -6.66 -17.11 44.38
N SER A 209 -6.57 -16.97 45.71
CA SER A 209 -7.36 -17.75 46.66
C SER A 209 -8.87 -17.52 46.46
N ARG A 210 -9.29 -16.25 46.31
CA ARG A 210 -10.72 -15.90 46.13
C ARG A 210 -11.29 -16.30 44.76
N CYS A 211 -10.51 -16.15 43.69
CA CYS A 211 -10.91 -16.66 42.38
C CYS A 211 -11.05 -18.19 42.41
N THR A 212 -10.13 -18.89 43.08
CA THR A 212 -10.24 -20.35 43.32
C THR A 212 -11.50 -20.70 44.13
N ALA A 213 -11.88 -19.86 45.09
CA ALA A 213 -13.12 -20.01 45.84
C ALA A 213 -14.39 -19.72 45.01
N GLY A 214 -14.27 -19.15 43.81
CA GLY A 214 -15.38 -18.89 42.88
C GLY A 214 -15.82 -17.43 42.77
N SER A 215 -15.02 -16.46 43.27
CA SER A 215 -15.32 -15.03 43.12
C SER A 215 -15.08 -14.56 41.67
N GLU A 216 -16.15 -14.22 40.95
CA GLU A 216 -16.07 -13.76 39.56
C GLU A 216 -15.26 -12.47 39.41
N GLN A 217 -15.47 -11.51 40.31
CA GLN A 217 -14.75 -10.23 40.29
C GLN A 217 -13.25 -10.43 40.54
N ASP A 218 -12.87 -11.27 41.51
CA ASP A 218 -11.46 -11.58 41.75
C ASP A 218 -10.85 -12.35 40.58
N CYS A 219 -11.61 -13.20 39.87
CA CYS A 219 -11.11 -13.82 38.63
C CYS A 219 -10.86 -12.81 37.51
N GLN A 220 -11.65 -11.72 37.44
CA GLN A 220 -11.37 -10.60 36.54
C GLN A 220 -10.12 -9.80 36.96
N VAL A 221 -9.90 -9.63 38.28
CA VAL A 221 -8.64 -9.04 38.79
C VAL A 221 -7.45 -9.91 38.41
N LEU A 222 -7.54 -11.23 38.63
CA LEU A 222 -6.48 -12.18 38.26
C LEU A 222 -6.17 -12.11 36.76
N ALA A 223 -7.22 -11.98 35.93
CA ALA A 223 -7.05 -11.79 34.50
C ALA A 223 -6.29 -10.49 34.17
N ASN A 224 -6.63 -9.38 34.81
CA ASN A 224 -5.91 -8.11 34.64
C ASN A 224 -4.43 -8.21 35.06
N LEU A 225 -4.15 -8.90 36.18
CA LEU A 225 -2.77 -9.14 36.63
C LEU A 225 -1.98 -9.98 35.61
N CYS A 226 -2.62 -10.96 34.96
CA CYS A 226 -2.00 -11.73 33.88
C CYS A 226 -1.61 -10.83 32.69
N VAL A 227 -2.47 -9.88 32.29
CA VAL A 227 -2.13 -8.90 31.24
C VAL A 227 -0.95 -8.02 31.65
N LEU A 228 -0.90 -7.55 32.91
CA LEU A 228 0.22 -6.74 33.42
C LEU A 228 1.56 -7.50 33.45
N GLN A 229 1.52 -8.83 33.61
CA GLN A 229 2.68 -9.72 33.48
C GLN A 229 3.00 -10.09 32.03
N ASN A 230 2.47 -9.37 31.03
CA ASN A 230 2.70 -9.63 29.60
C ASN A 230 2.36 -11.07 29.18
N TYR A 231 1.33 -11.66 29.79
CA TYR A 231 0.92 -13.05 29.55
C TYR A 231 1.99 -14.12 29.85
N GLU A 232 2.96 -13.83 30.71
CA GLU A 232 3.99 -14.80 31.10
C GLU A 232 3.36 -16.05 31.73
N SER A 233 3.59 -17.20 31.12
CA SER A 233 3.01 -18.49 31.53
C SER A 233 3.94 -19.32 32.43
N SER A 234 4.92 -18.70 33.08
CA SER A 234 5.81 -19.38 34.03
C SER A 234 5.05 -19.81 35.28
N THR A 235 5.56 -20.83 35.97
CA THR A 235 4.91 -21.37 37.18
C THR A 235 4.77 -20.29 38.25
N GLY A 236 3.56 -20.10 38.75
CA GLY A 236 3.28 -19.14 39.83
C GLY A 236 2.86 -17.74 39.40
N THR A 237 2.80 -17.45 38.10
CA THR A 237 2.24 -16.19 37.58
C THR A 237 0.70 -16.20 37.61
N ALA A 238 0.09 -15.02 37.47
CA ALA A 238 -1.37 -14.90 37.38
C ALA A 238 -1.96 -15.70 36.21
N CYS A 239 -1.24 -15.77 35.07
CA CYS A 239 -1.67 -16.52 33.87
C CYS A 239 -1.64 -18.04 34.07
N ASP A 240 -0.61 -18.56 34.75
CA ASP A 240 -0.53 -19.98 35.09
C ASP A 240 -1.69 -20.39 36.02
N ILE A 241 -2.00 -19.56 37.01
CA ILE A 241 -3.09 -19.83 37.97
C ILE A 241 -4.45 -19.82 37.28
N ILE A 242 -4.75 -18.81 36.46
CA ILE A 242 -6.06 -18.69 35.79
C ILE A 242 -6.30 -19.83 34.78
N GLU A 243 -5.27 -20.25 34.04
CA GLU A 243 -5.36 -21.37 33.10
C GLU A 243 -5.51 -22.72 33.82
N LYS A 244 -4.77 -22.95 34.92
CA LYS A 244 -4.96 -24.14 35.76
C LYS A 244 -6.37 -24.21 36.36
N LEU A 245 -6.94 -23.07 36.76
CA LEU A 245 -8.33 -23.00 37.24
C LEU A 245 -9.33 -23.35 36.16
N ARG A 246 -9.10 -22.88 34.94
CA ARG A 246 -9.93 -23.19 33.76
C ARG A 246 -9.89 -24.69 33.42
N LEU A 247 -8.73 -25.33 33.50
CA LEU A 247 -8.58 -26.77 33.21
C LEU A 247 -9.23 -27.66 34.30
N ARG A 248 -9.24 -27.23 35.56
CA ARG A 248 -9.76 -28.01 36.69
C ARG A 248 -11.27 -27.88 36.92
N ARG A 249 -11.89 -26.78 36.53
CA ARG A 249 -13.34 -26.55 36.72
C ARG A 249 -14.05 -26.50 35.37
N ALA A 250 -14.87 -27.51 35.11
CA ALA A 250 -15.81 -27.48 34.00
C ALA A 250 -16.85 -26.36 34.24
N GLU A 251 -16.99 -25.51 33.23
CA GLU A 251 -17.94 -24.40 33.09
C GLU A 251 -17.66 -23.14 33.93
N ASN A 252 -17.31 -22.08 33.18
CA ASN A 252 -17.69 -20.71 33.48
C ASN A 252 -17.35 -20.17 34.88
N MET A 253 -16.12 -20.34 35.39
CA MET A 253 -15.62 -19.55 36.55
C MET A 253 -14.49 -18.56 36.24
N ALA A 254 -13.57 -18.89 35.33
CA ALA A 254 -12.48 -17.99 34.92
C ALA A 254 -12.69 -17.31 33.55
N PRO A 255 -12.34 -16.03 33.37
CA PRO A 255 -12.29 -15.35 32.07
C PRO A 255 -11.44 -16.10 31.05
N LEU A 256 -11.89 -16.15 29.79
CA LEU A 256 -11.09 -16.69 28.68
C LEU A 256 -10.10 -15.61 28.23
N LEU A 257 -8.80 -15.84 28.42
CA LEU A 257 -7.75 -14.89 28.03
C LEU A 257 -7.02 -15.29 26.75
N PHE A 258 -6.89 -16.59 26.50
CA PHE A 258 -6.25 -17.15 25.31
C PHE A 258 -7.30 -17.74 24.37
N PHE A 259 -7.04 -17.72 23.06
CA PHE A 259 -7.86 -18.50 22.15
C PHE A 259 -7.49 -19.99 22.26
N SER A 260 -8.48 -20.87 22.10
CA SER A 260 -8.30 -22.30 22.37
C SER A 260 -7.74 -23.10 21.19
N ASN A 261 -7.92 -22.62 19.96
CA ASN A 261 -7.34 -23.25 18.77
C ASN A 261 -6.04 -22.55 18.36
N ASP A 262 -5.28 -23.21 17.50
CA ASP A 262 -4.07 -22.65 16.90
C ASP A 262 -4.35 -21.34 16.16
N ALA A 263 -3.35 -20.46 16.10
CA ALA A 263 -3.50 -19.10 15.60
C ALA A 263 -4.05 -19.06 14.16
N ASP A 264 -3.51 -19.89 13.27
CA ASP A 264 -3.98 -19.94 11.88
C ASP A 264 -5.43 -20.42 11.76
N THR A 265 -5.86 -21.36 12.61
CA THR A 265 -7.24 -21.87 12.59
C THR A 265 -8.26 -20.82 13.04
N GLU A 266 -7.87 -19.96 14.00
CA GLU A 266 -8.73 -18.85 14.43
C GLU A 266 -8.71 -17.69 13.44
N LEU A 267 -7.54 -17.32 12.93
CA LEU A 267 -7.40 -16.19 12.01
C LEU A 267 -7.95 -16.50 10.62
N TYR A 268 -7.96 -17.75 10.16
CA TYR A 268 -8.51 -18.14 8.85
C TYR A 268 -9.90 -18.80 8.91
N ARG A 269 -10.65 -18.55 9.98
CA ARG A 269 -12.00 -19.11 10.11
C ARG A 269 -12.99 -18.40 9.16
N GLU A 270 -13.23 -19.00 8.00
CA GLU A 270 -14.12 -18.45 6.95
C GLU A 270 -15.56 -18.17 7.43
N THR A 271 -16.09 -19.01 8.34
CA THR A 271 -17.48 -18.92 8.82
C THR A 271 -17.65 -18.05 10.06
N ALA A 272 -16.59 -17.36 10.51
CA ALA A 272 -16.63 -16.56 11.74
C ALA A 272 -17.53 -15.32 11.61
N ILE A 273 -17.45 -14.64 10.46
CA ILE A 273 -18.11 -13.37 10.18
C ILE A 273 -18.83 -13.49 8.82
N PRO A 274 -20.15 -13.80 8.82
CA PRO A 274 -20.93 -13.95 7.59
C PRO A 274 -21.31 -12.62 6.92
N GLN A 275 -21.07 -11.47 7.55
CA GLN A 275 -21.40 -10.16 7.00
C GLN A 275 -20.49 -9.82 5.81
N GLN A 276 -21.10 -9.35 4.72
CA GLN A 276 -20.40 -8.76 3.59
C GLN A 276 -20.15 -7.26 3.81
N PHE A 277 -18.91 -6.85 3.68
CA PHE A 277 -18.45 -5.47 3.70
C PHE A 277 -18.24 -4.93 2.28
N MET A 278 -18.50 -3.64 2.09
CA MET A 278 -18.45 -2.97 0.78
C MET A 278 -18.02 -1.52 0.92
N PHE A 279 -17.56 -0.93 -0.18
CA PHE A 279 -17.18 0.48 -0.24
C PHE A 279 -18.44 1.34 -0.39
N ASP A 280 -19.11 1.56 0.74
CA ASP A 280 -20.33 2.36 0.84
C ASP A 280 -20.27 3.25 2.09
N SER A 281 -21.08 4.30 2.10
CA SER A 281 -21.29 5.19 3.24
C SER A 281 -22.14 4.57 4.36
N GLY A 282 -22.80 3.43 4.09
CA GLY A 282 -23.64 2.72 5.06
C GLY A 282 -22.87 1.88 6.08
N PHE A 283 -23.61 1.06 6.85
CA PHE A 283 -23.05 0.17 7.86
C PHE A 283 -22.05 -0.85 7.28
N ALA A 284 -22.29 -1.33 6.06
CA ALA A 284 -21.42 -2.30 5.41
C ALA A 284 -20.06 -1.71 4.98
N GLY A 285 -19.89 -0.39 5.00
CA GLY A 285 -18.62 0.27 4.72
C GLY A 285 -17.86 0.77 5.95
N HIS A 286 -18.22 0.29 7.15
CA HIS A 286 -17.51 0.62 8.38
C HIS A 286 -17.29 -0.63 9.23
N LEU A 287 -16.13 -0.74 9.88
CA LEU A 287 -15.88 -1.76 10.90
C LEU A 287 -16.30 -1.23 12.28
N ASP A 288 -17.44 -1.70 12.80
CA ASP A 288 -17.93 -1.29 14.12
C ASP A 288 -17.18 -2.06 15.23
N ILE A 289 -16.08 -1.49 15.73
CA ILE A 289 -15.27 -2.10 16.79
C ILE A 289 -15.70 -1.56 18.16
N THR A 290 -16.15 -2.47 19.01
CA THR A 290 -16.58 -2.20 20.38
C THR A 290 -15.54 -2.72 21.37
N LEU A 291 -15.12 -1.88 22.31
CA LEU A 291 -14.24 -2.23 23.42
C LEU A 291 -15.05 -2.46 24.70
N VAL A 292 -14.83 -3.60 25.34
CA VAL A 292 -15.36 -3.96 26.66
C VAL A 292 -14.33 -3.55 27.72
N ARG A 293 -14.73 -2.72 28.70
CA ARG A 293 -13.80 -2.12 29.68
C ARG A 293 -13.90 -2.74 31.07
N TYR A 294 -12.75 -2.97 31.68
CA TYR A 294 -12.61 -3.46 33.06
C TYR A 294 -11.67 -2.55 33.86
N ALA A 295 -12.03 -2.28 35.12
CA ALA A 295 -11.15 -1.61 36.07
C ALA A 295 -10.15 -2.61 36.68
N LEU A 296 -9.04 -2.10 37.25
CA LEU A 296 -8.04 -2.92 37.96
C LEU A 296 -8.64 -3.83 39.04
N ASN A 297 -9.68 -3.37 39.74
CA ASN A 297 -10.39 -4.15 40.76
C ASN A 297 -11.37 -5.20 40.18
N GLY A 298 -11.32 -5.47 38.87
CA GLY A 298 -12.14 -6.47 38.19
C GLY A 298 -13.56 -6.02 37.86
N THR A 299 -13.93 -4.77 38.16
CA THR A 299 -15.27 -4.24 37.89
C THR A 299 -15.47 -3.98 36.40
N PHE A 300 -16.60 -4.42 35.85
CA PHE A 300 -17.03 -4.08 34.50
C PHE A 300 -17.50 -2.63 34.41
N LEU A 301 -16.85 -1.83 33.54
CA LEU A 301 -17.11 -0.41 33.37
C LEU A 301 -18.15 -0.11 32.28
N GLY A 302 -18.34 -1.02 31.31
CA GLY A 302 -19.24 -0.86 30.17
C GLY A 302 -18.55 -1.06 28.83
N MET A 303 -19.33 -0.98 27.75
CA MET A 303 -18.84 -0.98 26.37
C MET A 303 -18.61 0.45 25.86
N ILE A 304 -17.63 0.65 24.99
CA ILE A 304 -17.34 1.92 24.32
C ILE A 304 -16.84 1.65 22.90
N GLN A 305 -17.11 2.57 21.97
CA GLN A 305 -16.57 2.48 20.61
C GLN A 305 -15.05 2.67 20.61
N ALA A 306 -14.33 1.87 19.84
CA ALA A 306 -12.87 1.90 19.77
C ALA A 306 -12.32 3.24 19.26
N GLU A 307 -13.00 3.90 18.33
CA GLU A 307 -12.62 5.19 17.75
C GLU A 307 -12.39 6.27 18.82
N LYS A 308 -13.19 6.23 19.89
CA LYS A 308 -13.12 7.21 20.99
C LYS A 308 -11.96 6.98 21.95
N VAL A 309 -11.30 5.82 21.86
CA VAL A 309 -10.32 5.36 22.86
C VAL A 309 -8.96 5.12 22.22
N LEU A 310 -8.91 4.45 21.07
CA LEU A 310 -7.66 4.12 20.38
C LEU A 310 -7.02 5.34 19.72
N GLN A 311 -7.78 6.42 19.53
CA GLN A 311 -7.34 7.63 18.84
C GLN A 311 -7.40 8.90 19.72
N PRO A 312 -6.59 8.98 20.80
CA PRO A 312 -6.60 10.14 21.70
C PRO A 312 -5.95 11.39 21.09
N CYS A 313 -5.07 11.23 20.09
CA CYS A 313 -4.22 12.31 19.60
C CYS A 313 -4.81 13.13 18.43
N ALA A 314 -5.79 12.59 17.69
CA ALA A 314 -6.49 13.32 16.63
C ALA A 314 -7.97 12.92 16.59
N PRO A 315 -8.81 13.48 17.50
CA PRO A 315 -10.21 13.09 17.62
C PRO A 315 -11.05 13.44 16.39
N GLU A 316 -10.66 14.47 15.62
CA GLU A 316 -11.32 14.85 14.36
C GLU A 316 -11.15 13.78 13.28
N GLU A 317 -10.05 13.03 13.30
CA GLU A 317 -9.79 11.96 12.33
C GLU A 317 -10.30 10.58 12.80
N ALA A 318 -10.76 10.48 14.04
CA ALA A 318 -11.25 9.23 14.62
C ALA A 318 -12.49 8.68 13.90
N ALA A 319 -13.32 9.56 13.32
CA ALA A 319 -14.52 9.17 12.56
C ALA A 319 -14.19 8.41 11.27
N HIS A 320 -12.97 8.54 10.76
CA HIS A 320 -12.51 7.92 9.51
C HIS A 320 -11.64 6.68 9.74
N LEU A 321 -11.37 6.32 11.00
CA LEU A 321 -10.41 5.29 11.39
C LEU A 321 -10.81 3.90 10.87
N PHE A 322 -12.10 3.57 10.94
CA PHE A 322 -12.63 2.26 10.59
C PHE A 322 -13.50 2.27 9.32
N GLU A 323 -13.30 3.26 8.45
CA GLU A 323 -13.84 3.20 7.10
C GLU A 323 -13.26 2.00 6.35
N PHE A 324 -14.15 1.17 5.85
CA PHE A 324 -13.78 -0.11 5.27
C PHE A 324 -13.00 0.07 3.96
N GLY A 325 -11.87 -0.63 3.84
CA GLY A 325 -10.98 -0.56 2.69
C GLY A 325 -9.98 0.59 2.73
N ARG A 326 -10.11 1.59 3.60
CA ARG A 326 -9.23 2.76 3.65
C ARG A 326 -7.92 2.45 4.41
N LYS A 327 -6.75 2.69 3.81
CA LYS A 327 -5.47 2.50 4.50
C LYS A 327 -5.23 3.67 5.46
N TYR A 328 -5.41 3.44 6.75
CA TYR A 328 -5.22 4.45 7.77
C TYR A 328 -3.84 4.31 8.41
N SER A 329 -3.09 5.41 8.54
CA SER A 329 -1.86 5.43 9.33
C SER A 329 -1.64 6.83 9.87
N LEU A 330 -1.76 6.98 11.19
CA LEU A 330 -1.43 8.22 11.87
C LEU A 330 -0.28 8.01 12.85
N ASP A 331 0.77 8.80 12.65
CA ASP A 331 1.86 8.99 13.60
C ASP A 331 1.61 10.30 14.36
N CYS A 332 1.52 10.24 15.68
CA CYS A 332 1.30 11.41 16.51
C CYS A 332 2.26 11.45 17.70
N SER A 333 2.69 12.66 18.05
CA SER A 333 3.51 12.93 19.23
C SER A 333 2.64 13.56 20.32
N THR A 334 2.63 12.96 21.49
CA THR A 334 1.83 13.42 22.64
C THR A 334 2.70 13.50 23.89
N SER A 335 2.33 14.37 24.83
CA SER A 335 2.93 14.36 26.16
C SER A 335 2.53 13.08 26.90
N LEU A 336 3.32 12.70 27.91
CA LEU A 336 3.01 11.58 28.80
C LEU A 336 1.61 11.69 29.43
N ASP A 337 1.18 12.91 29.80
CA ASP A 337 -0.17 13.16 30.34
C ASP A 337 -1.29 12.83 29.33
N GLY A 338 -1.04 13.02 28.03
CA GLY A 338 -1.98 12.65 26.97
C GLY A 338 -2.07 11.14 26.74
N VAL A 339 -1.00 10.38 27.04
CA VAL A 339 -0.99 8.91 27.01
C VAL A 339 -1.67 8.32 28.24
N ILE A 340 -1.49 8.95 29.40
CA ILE A 340 -2.21 8.64 30.65
C ILE A 340 -3.59 9.31 30.61
N PHE A 341 -4.35 9.04 29.54
CA PHE A 341 -5.68 9.63 29.31
C PHE A 341 -6.68 9.27 30.42
N ASN A 342 -6.44 8.16 31.12
CA ASN A 342 -7.24 7.71 32.24
C ASN A 342 -6.32 7.49 33.44
N LYS A 343 -6.45 8.33 34.48
CA LYS A 343 -5.72 8.15 35.76
C LYS A 343 -6.09 6.85 36.47
N GLU A 344 -7.16 6.20 36.02
CA GLU A 344 -7.58 4.89 36.49
C GLU A 344 -7.13 3.79 35.53
N ALA A 345 -6.50 2.77 36.10
CA ALA A 345 -6.09 1.55 35.42
C ALA A 345 -7.26 0.84 34.72
N THR A 346 -7.31 0.92 33.38
CA THR A 346 -8.34 0.30 32.54
C THR A 346 -7.80 -0.73 31.57
N PHE A 347 -8.51 -1.86 31.47
CA PHE A 347 -8.23 -2.97 30.57
C PHE A 347 -9.36 -3.12 29.55
N PHE A 348 -9.01 -3.53 28.33
CA PHE A 348 -9.89 -3.58 27.18
C PHE A 348 -9.91 -4.97 26.57
N GLU A 349 -11.08 -5.42 26.13
CA GLU A 349 -11.23 -6.51 25.17
C GLU A 349 -11.93 -5.97 23.92
N ALA A 350 -11.40 -6.28 22.73
CA ALA A 350 -11.94 -5.78 21.48
C ALA A 350 -12.89 -6.79 20.83
N TYR A 351 -14.03 -6.30 20.32
CA TYR A 351 -15.01 -7.08 19.60
C TYR A 351 -15.42 -6.37 18.31
N LEU A 352 -15.52 -7.11 17.21
CA LEU A 352 -16.14 -6.65 15.98
C LEU A 352 -17.65 -6.88 16.08
N LYS A 353 -18.43 -5.81 15.94
CA LYS A 353 -19.87 -5.89 15.81
C LYS A 353 -20.25 -6.07 14.35
N TYR A 354 -20.98 -7.13 14.06
CA TYR A 354 -21.44 -7.47 12.72
C TYR A 354 -22.90 -7.95 12.74
N PHE A 355 -23.54 -8.07 11.59
CA PHE A 355 -24.89 -8.62 11.46
C PHE A 355 -24.85 -10.05 10.92
N ASP A 356 -25.59 -10.96 11.58
CA ASP A 356 -25.78 -12.31 11.07
C ASP A 356 -26.67 -12.32 9.80
N GLU A 357 -26.81 -13.50 9.17
CA GLU A 357 -27.65 -13.66 7.97
C GLU A 357 -29.12 -13.27 8.17
N LYS A 358 -29.58 -13.20 9.43
CA LYS A 358 -30.94 -12.79 9.81
C LYS A 358 -31.04 -11.31 10.14
N GLY A 359 -29.93 -10.56 10.06
CA GLY A 359 -29.86 -9.14 10.39
C GLY A 359 -29.78 -8.83 11.88
N ASN A 360 -29.47 -9.81 12.75
CA ASN A 360 -29.28 -9.54 14.17
C ASN A 360 -27.82 -9.15 14.47
N PRO A 361 -27.59 -8.16 15.35
CA PRO A 361 -26.24 -7.75 15.70
C PRO A 361 -25.56 -8.80 16.60
N GLN A 362 -24.35 -9.18 16.23
CA GLN A 362 -23.48 -10.13 16.91
C GLN A 362 -22.13 -9.47 17.20
N LEU A 363 -21.41 -9.98 18.19
CA LEU A 363 -20.05 -9.58 18.56
C LEU A 363 -19.10 -10.75 18.34
N TYR A 364 -18.05 -10.55 17.56
CA TYR A 364 -16.94 -11.48 17.42
C TYR A 364 -15.70 -10.95 18.15
N PRO A 365 -15.03 -11.71 19.04
CA PRO A 365 -13.84 -11.25 19.72
C PRO A 365 -12.67 -11.08 18.73
N ILE A 366 -12.03 -9.91 18.75
CA ILE A 366 -10.84 -9.60 17.95
C ILE A 366 -9.61 -10.12 18.70
N PRO A 367 -8.82 -11.06 18.13
CA PRO A 367 -7.59 -11.51 18.72
C PRO A 367 -6.57 -10.38 18.88
N ILE A 368 -5.87 -10.39 20.01
CA ILE A 368 -4.82 -9.42 20.36
C ILE A 368 -3.45 -10.11 20.30
N LEU A 369 -2.58 -9.60 19.45
CA LEU A 369 -1.17 -10.00 19.36
C LEU A 369 -0.34 -9.00 20.17
N ASN A 370 -0.04 -9.37 21.41
CA ASN A 370 0.87 -8.60 22.26
C ASN A 370 2.33 -8.98 21.92
N ASN A 371 3.14 -8.02 21.50
CA ASN A 371 4.54 -8.26 21.11
C ASN A 371 5.48 -8.62 22.28
N MET A 372 5.04 -8.43 23.53
CA MET A 372 5.82 -8.71 24.74
C MET A 372 5.67 -10.15 25.24
N ILE A 373 4.87 -11.00 24.58
CA ILE A 373 4.69 -12.40 25.00
C ILE A 373 5.96 -13.19 24.71
N ARG A 374 6.45 -13.88 25.73
CA ARG A 374 7.70 -14.66 25.69
C ARG A 374 7.44 -16.15 25.84
N SER A 375 8.24 -16.94 25.14
CA SER A 375 8.40 -18.36 25.40
C SER A 375 9.12 -18.59 26.72
N GLN A 376 9.03 -19.80 27.27
CA GLN A 376 9.85 -20.27 28.39
C GLN A 376 11.36 -20.16 28.10
N SER A 377 11.76 -20.23 26.82
CA SER A 377 13.14 -20.02 26.35
C SER A 377 13.56 -18.55 26.28
N GLY A 378 12.66 -17.61 26.61
CA GLY A 378 12.92 -16.17 26.61
C GLY A 378 12.75 -15.46 25.26
N THR A 379 12.39 -16.19 24.20
CA THR A 379 12.15 -15.66 22.84
C THR A 379 10.77 -15.01 22.73
N TYR A 380 10.67 -13.84 22.10
CA TYR A 380 9.39 -13.17 21.84
C TYR A 380 8.60 -13.87 20.74
N LEU A 381 7.45 -14.43 21.09
CA LEU A 381 6.66 -15.29 20.20
C LEU A 381 5.95 -14.50 19.09
N ASN A 382 5.39 -13.35 19.45
CA ASN A 382 4.60 -12.49 18.56
C ASN A 382 5.44 -11.44 17.80
N GLN A 383 6.77 -11.55 17.84
CA GLN A 383 7.69 -10.77 17.00
C GLN A 383 8.26 -11.58 15.83
N LEU A 384 8.07 -12.90 15.85
CA LEU A 384 8.49 -13.78 14.77
C LEU A 384 7.46 -13.74 13.63
N GLY A 385 7.94 -13.99 12.41
CA GLY A 385 7.08 -14.09 11.24
C GLY A 385 6.00 -15.18 11.39
N ARG A 386 4.85 -14.95 10.74
CA ARG A 386 3.65 -15.81 10.81
C ARG A 386 3.94 -17.28 10.46
N GLU A 387 4.86 -17.52 9.53
CA GLU A 387 5.26 -18.85 9.02
C GLU A 387 5.75 -19.83 10.10
N ALA A 388 6.09 -19.34 11.30
CA ALA A 388 6.50 -20.20 12.40
C ALA A 388 5.32 -20.87 13.16
N ASN A 389 4.06 -20.49 12.92
CA ASN A 389 2.87 -20.87 13.69
C ASN A 389 3.09 -20.81 15.22
N ARG A 390 3.74 -19.74 15.67
CA ARG A 390 4.10 -19.51 17.09
C ARG A 390 3.33 -18.37 17.73
N TRP A 391 2.41 -17.76 17.00
CA TRP A 391 1.64 -16.65 17.52
C TRP A 391 0.71 -17.09 18.64
N VAL A 392 0.69 -16.31 19.70
CA VAL A 392 -0.19 -16.50 20.86
C VAL A 392 -1.26 -15.43 20.81
N LEU A 393 -2.49 -15.87 20.50
CA LEU A 393 -3.67 -15.01 20.43
C LEU A 393 -4.27 -14.80 21.82
N THR A 394 -4.39 -13.54 22.22
CA THR A 394 -4.95 -13.15 23.52
C THR A 394 -6.19 -12.26 23.35
N ARG A 395 -6.95 -12.00 24.41
CA ARG A 395 -8.21 -11.23 24.34
C ARG A 395 -8.16 -9.84 24.97
N ARG A 396 -7.31 -9.64 25.98
CA ARG A 396 -7.31 -8.43 26.82
C ARG A 396 -6.02 -7.63 26.67
N PHE A 397 -6.11 -6.31 26.73
CA PHE A 397 -4.95 -5.42 26.65
C PHE A 397 -5.16 -4.16 27.49
N TYR A 398 -4.10 -3.37 27.65
CA TYR A 398 -4.15 -2.04 28.26
C TYR A 398 -3.49 -1.04 27.31
N LEU A 399 -3.80 0.24 27.46
CA LEU A 399 -3.16 1.30 26.65
C LEU A 399 -1.98 1.95 27.37
N SER A 400 -2.11 2.13 28.69
CA SER A 400 -1.06 2.70 29.55
C SER A 400 -1.05 2.00 30.90
N ASP A 401 0.15 1.90 31.47
CA ASP A 401 0.41 1.37 32.80
C ASP A 401 1.56 2.13 33.45
N ASP A 402 1.20 2.99 34.39
CA ASP A 402 2.10 3.69 35.30
C ASP A 402 2.07 3.06 36.71
N TYR A 403 1.06 2.29 37.07
CA TYR A 403 0.80 1.87 38.46
C TYR A 403 1.41 0.50 38.84
N SER A 404 1.78 -0.35 37.88
CA SER A 404 2.23 -1.71 38.20
C SER A 404 3.68 -1.80 38.67
N LEU A 405 4.55 -0.88 38.25
CA LEU A 405 5.99 -0.91 38.53
C LEU A 405 6.40 0.14 39.58
N PRO A 406 7.33 -0.19 40.51
CA PRO A 406 7.81 0.77 41.49
C PRO A 406 8.70 1.84 40.85
N ALA A 407 8.77 3.02 41.46
CA ALA A 407 9.73 4.04 41.07
C ALA A 407 11.16 3.56 41.38
N VAL A 408 12.01 3.47 40.36
CA VAL A 408 13.43 3.13 40.50
C VAL A 408 14.21 4.44 40.50
N ASN A 409 14.98 4.74 41.54
CA ASN A 409 15.75 5.99 41.65
C ASN A 409 14.91 7.28 41.51
N SER A 410 13.67 7.30 41.99
CA SER A 410 12.72 8.42 41.90
C SER A 410 12.10 8.68 40.51
N THR A 411 12.32 7.80 39.53
CA THR A 411 11.60 7.82 38.24
C THR A 411 10.70 6.58 38.12
N GLN A 412 9.45 6.82 37.74
CA GLN A 412 8.44 5.77 37.53
C GLN A 412 8.56 5.24 36.10
N ILE A 413 8.52 3.92 35.92
CA ILE A 413 8.55 3.33 34.57
C ILE A 413 7.13 3.34 34.03
N LEU A 414 6.90 4.08 32.94
CA LEU A 414 5.65 4.07 32.20
C LEU A 414 5.72 3.04 31.07
N ARG A 415 4.73 2.16 30.99
CA ARG A 415 4.52 1.25 29.86
C ARG A 415 3.30 1.71 29.08
N TYR A 416 3.40 1.78 27.76
CA TYR A 416 2.29 2.22 26.92
C TYR A 416 2.27 1.53 25.56
N ALA A 417 1.10 1.46 24.94
CA ALA A 417 0.93 0.98 23.59
C ALA A 417 1.49 2.03 22.61
N ARG A 418 2.67 1.75 22.06
CA ARG A 418 3.38 2.62 21.11
C ARG A 418 2.84 2.48 19.71
N ASN A 419 2.63 1.25 19.23
CA ASN A 419 2.08 1.00 17.90
C ASN A 419 0.87 0.06 18.01
N LEU A 420 -0.27 0.54 17.53
CA LEU A 420 -1.51 -0.22 17.41
C LEU A 420 -1.75 -0.45 15.92
N HIS A 421 -1.80 -1.71 15.51
CA HIS A 421 -2.04 -2.08 14.11
C HIS A 421 -3.20 -3.06 14.01
N LEU A 422 -4.32 -2.60 13.46
CA LEU A 422 -5.45 -3.45 13.11
C LEU A 422 -5.25 -3.99 11.70
N HIS A 423 -5.16 -5.31 11.58
CA HIS A 423 -5.02 -5.98 10.30
C HIS A 423 -6.33 -6.68 9.93
N VAL A 424 -6.78 -6.45 8.70
CA VAL A 424 -8.01 -7.01 8.15
C VAL A 424 -7.70 -7.75 6.86
N GLU A 425 -7.85 -9.07 6.89
CA GLU A 425 -7.60 -9.94 5.73
C GLU A 425 -8.93 -10.30 5.07
N LEU A 426 -9.02 -10.14 3.76
CA LEU A 426 -10.22 -10.44 2.97
C LEU A 426 -10.19 -11.86 2.41
N GLN A 427 -11.37 -12.49 2.31
CA GLN A 427 -11.48 -13.83 1.75
C GLN A 427 -11.36 -13.80 0.22
N PRO A 428 -10.46 -14.60 -0.39
CA PRO A 428 -10.15 -14.49 -1.83
C PRO A 428 -11.28 -14.93 -2.77
N THR A 429 -12.21 -15.77 -2.29
CA THR A 429 -13.25 -16.40 -3.13
C THR A 429 -14.65 -15.81 -2.92
N ARG A 430 -14.84 -14.94 -1.92
CA ARG A 430 -16.15 -14.46 -1.50
C ARG A 430 -16.16 -12.94 -1.35
N ASP A 431 -16.89 -12.28 -2.24
CA ASP A 431 -16.96 -10.82 -2.32
C ASP A 431 -17.37 -10.19 -0.98
N GLY A 432 -16.49 -9.33 -0.45
CA GLY A 432 -16.75 -8.54 0.75
C GLY A 432 -16.69 -9.30 2.07
N LEU A 433 -16.40 -10.61 2.10
CA LEU A 433 -16.19 -11.33 3.36
C LEU A 433 -14.76 -11.14 3.86
N ILE A 434 -14.63 -11.04 5.18
CA ILE A 434 -13.34 -10.91 5.86
C ILE A 434 -13.08 -12.15 6.71
N PHE A 435 -11.80 -12.43 6.90
CA PHE A 435 -11.35 -13.28 7.99
C PHE A 435 -11.41 -12.50 9.31
N PRO A 436 -11.44 -13.18 10.47
CA PRO A 436 -11.30 -12.54 11.77
C PRO A 436 -10.13 -11.54 11.82
N PRO A 437 -10.42 -10.23 12.00
CA PRO A 437 -9.35 -9.24 12.09
C PRO A 437 -8.62 -9.40 13.42
N TYR A 438 -7.35 -9.00 13.48
CA TYR A 438 -6.57 -9.02 14.71
C TYR A 438 -5.91 -7.67 14.99
N LEU A 439 -5.73 -7.36 16.26
CA LEU A 439 -5.06 -6.15 16.73
C LEU A 439 -3.66 -6.50 17.23
N TRP A 440 -2.64 -6.02 16.53
CA TRP A 440 -1.26 -6.11 16.96
C TRP A 440 -0.87 -4.89 17.79
N ILE A 441 -0.22 -5.13 18.94
CA ILE A 441 0.15 -4.09 19.89
C ILE A 441 1.64 -4.20 20.20
N ASP A 442 2.36 -3.12 19.92
CA ASP A 442 3.74 -2.88 20.34
C ASP A 442 3.77 -2.03 21.61
N TYR A 443 4.25 -2.61 22.71
CA TYR A 443 4.44 -1.87 23.95
C TYR A 443 5.85 -1.29 24.05
N ALA A 444 5.93 -0.03 24.47
CA ALA A 444 7.19 0.63 24.82
C ALA A 444 7.23 0.97 26.31
N GLU A 445 8.45 1.10 26.83
CA GLU A 445 8.73 1.39 28.22
C GLU A 445 9.62 2.64 28.30
N VAL A 446 9.22 3.64 29.08
CA VAL A 446 9.93 4.91 29.21
C VAL A 446 10.08 5.25 30.69
N ASN A 447 11.25 5.76 31.06
CA ASN A 447 11.47 6.32 32.40
C ASN A 447 10.79 7.69 32.45
N SER A 448 9.74 7.82 33.25
CA SER A 448 8.88 9.00 33.30
C SER A 448 9.62 10.21 33.89
N THR A 449 9.98 11.18 33.05
CA THR A 449 10.11 12.59 33.44
C THR A 449 8.97 13.39 32.82
N GLN A 450 8.19 14.14 33.61
CA GLN A 450 6.89 14.75 33.22
C GLN A 450 6.90 15.63 31.95
N THR A 451 8.07 15.98 31.41
CA THR A 451 8.25 16.81 30.22
C THR A 451 8.45 16.02 28.93
N ASP A 452 8.49 14.68 28.97
CA ASP A 452 8.81 13.90 27.78
C ASP A 452 7.64 13.79 26.80
N VAL A 453 7.97 13.89 25.52
CA VAL A 453 7.07 13.68 24.39
C VAL A 453 7.32 12.28 23.85
N VAL A 454 6.25 11.50 23.74
CA VAL A 454 6.29 10.14 23.22
C VAL A 454 5.52 10.03 21.91
N GLY A 455 6.03 9.20 21.00
CA GLY A 455 5.40 8.94 19.71
C GLY A 455 4.50 7.71 19.77
N THR A 456 3.25 7.86 19.37
CA THR A 456 2.29 6.76 19.22
C THR A 456 1.85 6.65 17.77
N ARG A 457 1.67 5.43 17.27
CA ARG A 457 1.21 5.12 15.92
C ARG A 457 -0.05 4.26 15.97
N LEU A 458 -1.05 4.64 15.18
CA LEU A 458 -2.23 3.83 14.93
C LEU A 458 -2.37 3.59 13.44
N SER A 459 -2.53 2.34 13.04
CA SER A 459 -2.65 1.95 11.64
C SER A 459 -3.71 0.87 11.42
N VAL A 460 -4.40 0.96 10.28
CA VAL A 460 -5.38 -0.01 9.82
C VAL A 460 -5.03 -0.39 8.38
N THR A 461 -4.82 -1.69 8.16
CA THR A 461 -4.47 -2.22 6.84
C THR A 461 -5.48 -3.27 6.37
N TYR A 462 -5.71 -3.28 5.06
CA TYR A 462 -6.58 -4.22 4.39
C TYR A 462 -5.75 -4.97 3.36
N GLU A 463 -5.70 -6.30 3.48
CA GLU A 463 -4.96 -7.16 2.58
C GLU A 463 -5.88 -8.21 1.97
N ILE A 464 -5.67 -8.48 0.68
CA ILE A 464 -6.17 -9.67 -0.02
C ILE A 464 -4.95 -10.52 -0.31
N GLU A 465 -5.12 -11.84 -0.27
CA GLU A 465 -4.16 -12.86 -0.68
C GLU A 465 -3.09 -12.33 -1.68
N PRO A 466 -1.83 -12.15 -1.23
CA PRO A 466 -0.82 -11.38 -1.98
C PRO A 466 -0.39 -12.04 -3.28
N THR A 467 -0.57 -13.36 -3.40
CA THR A 467 -0.08 -14.18 -4.53
C THR A 467 -0.68 -13.81 -5.88
N ARG A 468 -1.83 -13.12 -5.91
CA ARG A 468 -2.52 -12.80 -7.16
C ARG A 468 -1.74 -11.81 -8.03
N HIS A 469 -1.31 -10.68 -7.46
CA HIS A 469 -0.60 -9.64 -8.21
C HIS A 469 0.74 -10.15 -8.72
N ASP A 470 1.43 -10.96 -7.93
CA ASP A 470 2.71 -11.58 -8.32
C ASP A 470 2.54 -12.52 -9.51
N ARG A 471 1.46 -13.31 -9.53
CA ARG A 471 1.14 -14.20 -10.64
C ARG A 471 0.78 -13.42 -11.92
N GLU A 472 0.03 -12.33 -11.80
CA GLU A 472 -0.31 -11.47 -12.95
C GLU A 472 0.94 -10.79 -13.55
N LEU A 473 1.88 -10.36 -12.70
CA LEU A 473 3.18 -9.86 -13.12
C LEU A 473 4.00 -10.96 -13.81
N GLU A 474 4.11 -12.14 -13.20
CA GLU A 474 4.86 -13.27 -13.74
C GLU A 474 4.35 -13.68 -15.13
N ILE A 475 3.03 -13.82 -15.30
CA ILE A 475 2.41 -14.15 -16.59
C ILE A 475 2.72 -13.08 -17.64
N SER A 476 2.55 -11.81 -17.30
CA SER A 476 2.80 -10.69 -18.23
C SER A 476 4.24 -10.67 -18.70
N MET A 477 5.18 -10.92 -17.79
CA MET A 477 6.61 -10.93 -18.06
C MET A 477 7.04 -12.18 -18.85
N ALA A 478 6.45 -13.34 -18.55
CA ALA A 478 6.69 -14.58 -19.28
C ALA A 478 6.21 -14.53 -20.74
N VAL A 479 5.18 -13.72 -21.04
CA VAL A 479 4.68 -13.53 -22.41
C VAL A 479 5.45 -12.43 -23.14
N LEU A 480 5.59 -11.25 -22.54
CA LEU A 480 6.17 -10.08 -23.22
C LEU A 480 7.70 -10.11 -23.29
N GLY A 481 8.37 -10.78 -22.33
CA GLY A 481 9.83 -10.93 -22.33
C GLY A 481 10.36 -11.64 -23.60
N PRO A 482 9.87 -12.85 -23.94
CA PRO A 482 10.27 -13.53 -25.17
C PRO A 482 9.92 -12.76 -26.45
N LEU A 483 8.77 -12.08 -26.48
CA LEU A 483 8.39 -11.23 -27.61
C LEU A 483 9.37 -10.06 -27.79
N SER A 484 9.88 -9.49 -26.69
CA SER A 484 10.92 -8.45 -26.74
C SER A 484 12.20 -8.98 -27.38
N VAL A 485 12.60 -10.22 -27.05
CA VAL A 485 13.80 -10.86 -27.62
C VAL A 485 13.62 -11.08 -29.12
N ILE A 486 12.47 -11.61 -29.55
CA ILE A 486 12.17 -11.81 -30.98
C ILE A 486 12.22 -10.46 -31.72
N TRP A 487 11.64 -9.40 -31.14
CA TRP A 487 11.69 -8.05 -31.70
C TRP A 487 13.12 -7.53 -31.83
N ALA A 488 13.95 -7.69 -30.80
CA ALA A 488 15.35 -7.27 -30.83
C ALA A 488 16.17 -8.07 -31.85
N VAL A 489 15.93 -9.37 -32.00
CA VAL A 489 16.57 -10.20 -33.05
C VAL A 489 16.20 -9.69 -34.43
N MET A 490 14.92 -9.39 -34.68
CA MET A 490 14.48 -8.85 -35.98
C MET A 490 15.14 -7.50 -36.28
N LYS A 491 15.24 -6.60 -35.30
CA LYS A 491 15.93 -5.30 -35.46
C LYS A 491 17.43 -5.46 -35.69
N ALA A 492 18.10 -6.36 -34.97
CA ALA A 492 19.51 -6.65 -35.18
C ALA A 492 19.77 -7.28 -36.55
N TYR A 493 18.89 -8.17 -37.01
CA TYR A 493 18.94 -8.76 -38.33
C TYR A 493 18.80 -7.68 -39.43
N SER A 494 17.79 -6.82 -39.33
CA SER A 494 17.61 -5.70 -40.27
C SER A 494 18.82 -4.76 -40.26
N TRP A 495 19.34 -4.40 -39.08
CA TRP A 495 20.55 -3.58 -38.95
C TRP A 495 21.76 -4.22 -39.64
N GLY A 496 21.97 -5.53 -39.45
CA GLY A 496 23.07 -6.27 -40.07
C GLY A 496 23.00 -6.24 -41.60
N ARG A 497 21.80 -6.40 -42.16
CA ARG A 497 21.55 -6.26 -43.61
C ARG A 497 21.78 -4.84 -44.11
N ARG A 498 21.22 -3.83 -43.42
CA ARG A 498 21.39 -2.40 -43.73
C ARG A 498 22.86 -1.96 -43.65
N SER A 499 23.68 -2.67 -42.88
CA SER A 499 25.11 -2.43 -42.74
C SER A 499 25.98 -3.24 -43.71
N GLY A 500 25.40 -4.09 -44.55
CA GLY A 500 26.15 -4.90 -45.54
C GLY A 500 27.02 -5.99 -44.95
N LYS A 501 26.69 -6.51 -43.75
CA LYS A 501 27.45 -7.56 -43.09
C LYS A 501 27.19 -8.92 -43.75
N ALA A 502 28.25 -9.59 -44.19
CA ALA A 502 28.18 -10.90 -44.84
C ALA A 502 27.82 -12.05 -43.88
N SER A 503 28.11 -11.92 -42.58
CA SER A 503 27.74 -12.87 -41.53
C SER A 503 26.83 -12.21 -40.52
N LEU A 504 25.73 -12.88 -40.19
CA LEU A 504 24.74 -12.44 -39.21
C LEU A 504 25.24 -12.62 -37.76
N LEU A 505 26.27 -13.45 -37.54
CA LEU A 505 26.83 -13.78 -36.22
C LEU A 505 28.20 -13.10 -36.00
N ASP A 506 28.32 -11.83 -36.38
CA ASP A 506 29.49 -11.00 -36.04
C ASP A 506 29.33 -10.38 -34.64
N ALA A 507 30.44 -10.11 -33.95
CA ALA A 507 30.43 -9.51 -32.61
C ALA A 507 29.71 -8.14 -32.62
N SER A 508 29.79 -7.40 -33.73
CA SER A 508 29.07 -6.14 -33.92
C SER A 508 27.55 -6.32 -33.97
N THR A 509 27.05 -7.37 -34.64
CA THR A 509 25.61 -7.68 -34.69
C THR A 509 25.10 -8.18 -33.34
N VAL A 510 25.91 -8.94 -32.59
CA VAL A 510 25.57 -9.36 -31.22
C VAL A 510 25.48 -8.16 -30.29
N LEU A 511 26.43 -7.21 -30.38
CA LEU A 511 26.36 -5.97 -29.59
C LEU A 511 25.09 -5.16 -29.92
N GLN A 512 24.76 -5.05 -31.20
CA GLN A 512 23.54 -4.36 -31.64
C GLN A 512 22.27 -5.05 -31.15
N PHE A 513 22.23 -6.38 -31.17
CA PHE A 513 21.16 -7.15 -30.55
C PHE A 513 20.99 -6.81 -29.06
N LEU A 514 22.09 -6.75 -28.29
CA LEU A 514 22.03 -6.38 -26.87
C LEU A 514 21.48 -4.97 -26.68
N LEU A 515 21.89 -4.00 -27.51
CA LEU A 515 21.41 -2.62 -27.43
C LEU A 515 19.92 -2.50 -27.79
N TYR A 516 19.46 -3.20 -28.83
CA TYR A 516 18.03 -3.27 -29.16
C TYR A 516 17.22 -4.00 -28.09
N GLN A 517 17.80 -5.04 -27.47
CA GLN A 517 17.16 -5.75 -26.37
C GLN A 517 17.00 -4.85 -25.15
N CYS A 518 17.99 -4.01 -24.81
CA CYS A 518 17.82 -3.00 -23.76
C CYS A 518 16.64 -2.05 -24.07
N ALA A 519 16.51 -1.60 -25.32
CA ALA A 519 15.41 -0.73 -25.71
C ALA A 519 14.04 -1.42 -25.56
N ALA A 520 13.90 -2.63 -26.12
CA ALA A 520 12.65 -3.40 -26.12
C ALA A 520 12.25 -3.86 -24.71
N LEU A 521 13.21 -4.38 -23.94
CA LEU A 521 12.95 -4.84 -22.57
C LEU A 521 12.56 -3.67 -21.65
N GLY A 522 13.19 -2.50 -21.83
CA GLY A 522 12.80 -1.28 -21.13
C GLY A 522 11.37 -0.85 -21.46
N ASP A 523 10.91 -0.98 -22.71
CA ASP A 523 9.51 -0.70 -23.07
C ASP A 523 8.55 -1.68 -22.38
N VAL A 524 8.87 -2.98 -22.41
CA VAL A 524 8.04 -4.01 -21.77
C VAL A 524 7.90 -3.74 -20.28
N PHE A 525 8.99 -3.51 -19.57
CA PHE A 525 8.94 -3.22 -18.13
C PHE A 525 8.15 -1.96 -17.84
N PHE A 526 8.36 -0.88 -18.62
CA PHE A 526 7.61 0.36 -18.45
C PHE A 526 6.11 0.16 -18.65
N ILE A 527 5.71 -0.53 -19.73
CA ILE A 527 4.31 -0.76 -20.08
C ILE A 527 3.63 -1.63 -19.02
N VAL A 528 4.25 -2.75 -18.63
CA VAL A 528 3.69 -3.68 -17.64
C VAL A 528 3.52 -2.99 -16.29
N VAL A 529 4.58 -2.36 -15.76
CA VAL A 529 4.52 -1.70 -14.46
C VAL A 529 3.52 -0.54 -14.48
N THR A 530 3.55 0.29 -15.52
CA THR A 530 2.61 1.42 -15.64
C THR A 530 1.16 0.95 -15.73
N ALA A 531 0.88 -0.07 -16.55
CA ALA A 531 -0.47 -0.61 -16.70
C ALA A 531 -0.96 -1.24 -15.40
N MET A 532 -0.14 -2.05 -14.72
CA MET A 532 -0.49 -2.66 -13.44
C MET A 532 -0.71 -1.61 -12.35
N SER A 533 0.22 -0.65 -12.18
CA SER A 533 0.07 0.40 -11.17
C SER A 533 -1.16 1.27 -11.42
N CYS A 534 -1.44 1.65 -12.67
CA CYS A 534 -2.65 2.40 -13.02
C CYS A 534 -3.91 1.57 -12.78
N TRP A 535 -3.93 0.31 -13.25
CA TRP A 535 -5.08 -0.58 -13.07
C TRP A 535 -5.40 -0.78 -11.60
N ILE A 536 -4.42 -1.20 -10.79
CA ILE A 536 -4.60 -1.44 -9.36
C ILE A 536 -5.08 -0.17 -8.66
N THR A 537 -4.45 0.99 -8.93
CA THR A 537 -4.81 2.26 -8.27
C THR A 537 -6.23 2.72 -8.60
N PHE A 538 -6.62 2.72 -9.89
CA PHE A 538 -7.92 3.24 -10.31
C PHE A 538 -9.04 2.22 -10.15
N ALA A 539 -8.80 0.93 -10.38
CA ALA A 539 -9.79 -0.13 -10.18
C ALA A 539 -10.10 -0.34 -8.68
N TYR A 540 -9.09 -0.26 -7.81
CA TYR A 540 -9.30 -0.29 -6.36
C TYR A 540 -10.26 0.83 -5.91
N LYS A 541 -10.19 2.01 -6.55
CA LYS A 541 -11.05 3.15 -6.20
C LYS A 541 -12.47 3.02 -6.76
N SER A 542 -12.64 2.38 -7.92
CA SER A 542 -13.93 2.29 -8.60
C SER A 542 -14.78 1.08 -8.19
N GLN A 543 -14.24 0.15 -7.41
CA GLN A 543 -14.95 -1.05 -6.99
C GLN A 543 -15.99 -0.78 -5.89
N LYS A 544 -17.08 -1.57 -5.90
CA LYS A 544 -18.09 -1.57 -4.83
C LYS A 544 -17.80 -2.62 -3.76
N TYR A 545 -17.45 -3.83 -4.18
CA TYR A 545 -16.94 -4.87 -3.30
C TYR A 545 -15.41 -4.89 -3.39
N PRO A 546 -14.71 -5.14 -2.28
CA PRO A 546 -13.25 -5.18 -2.26
C PRO A 546 -12.71 -6.43 -2.96
N PHE A 547 -12.45 -6.33 -4.26
CA PHE A 547 -11.89 -7.40 -5.08
C PHE A 547 -10.40 -7.17 -5.39
N TYR A 548 -9.98 -5.91 -5.43
CA TYR A 548 -8.59 -5.48 -5.54
C TYR A 548 -8.17 -4.80 -4.23
N THR A 549 -6.98 -5.07 -3.74
CA THR A 549 -6.31 -4.26 -2.71
C THR A 549 -5.10 -3.56 -3.30
N THR A 550 -4.64 -2.53 -2.60
CA THR A 550 -3.33 -1.95 -2.87
C THR A 550 -2.22 -2.96 -2.59
N LEU A 551 -1.06 -2.73 -3.19
CA LEU A 551 0.08 -3.62 -3.06
C LEU A 551 0.70 -3.56 -1.65
N ASN A 552 1.27 -4.70 -1.25
CA ASN A 552 2.08 -4.79 -0.05
C ASN A 552 3.45 -4.15 -0.27
N GLU A 553 4.14 -3.78 0.81
CA GLU A 553 5.42 -3.06 0.73
C GLU A 553 6.48 -3.82 -0.08
N ASP A 554 6.56 -5.15 0.08
CA ASP A 554 7.49 -5.99 -0.68
C ASP A 554 7.19 -5.98 -2.19
N GLN A 555 5.91 -6.03 -2.57
CA GLN A 555 5.49 -5.99 -3.98
C GLN A 555 5.77 -4.61 -4.60
N GLU A 556 5.59 -3.53 -3.83
CA GLU A 556 5.98 -2.19 -4.27
C GLU A 556 7.48 -2.11 -4.54
N TRP A 557 8.31 -2.73 -3.71
CA TRP A 557 9.75 -2.79 -3.94
C TRP A 557 10.13 -3.58 -5.19
N VAL A 558 9.45 -4.68 -5.48
CA VAL A 558 9.66 -5.45 -6.72
C VAL A 558 9.34 -4.59 -7.95
N LEU A 559 8.21 -3.89 -7.97
CA LEU A 559 7.85 -2.99 -9.07
C LEU A 559 8.82 -1.80 -9.18
N MET A 560 9.26 -1.26 -8.05
CA MET A 560 10.27 -0.19 -8.03
C MET A 560 11.60 -0.67 -8.64
N ALA A 561 12.03 -1.90 -8.37
CA ALA A 561 13.21 -2.48 -9.00
C ALA A 561 13.07 -2.57 -10.53
N TYR A 562 11.89 -2.96 -11.04
CA TYR A 562 11.61 -2.93 -12.48
C TYR A 562 11.64 -1.51 -13.07
N LEU A 563 11.17 -0.50 -12.35
CA LEU A 563 11.27 0.90 -12.80
C LEU A 563 12.71 1.40 -12.84
N ILE A 564 13.53 1.04 -11.84
CA ILE A 564 14.97 1.37 -11.83
C ILE A 564 15.66 0.67 -13.01
N ALA A 565 15.38 -0.60 -13.24
CA ALA A 565 15.90 -1.34 -14.39
C ALA A 565 15.46 -0.70 -15.71
N THR A 566 14.19 -0.31 -15.83
CA THR A 566 13.64 0.41 -16.98
C THR A 566 14.42 1.69 -17.26
N LEU A 567 14.68 2.51 -16.24
CA LEU A 567 15.43 3.76 -16.37
C LEU A 567 16.84 3.49 -16.91
N CYS A 568 17.56 2.52 -16.35
CA CYS A 568 18.90 2.16 -16.80
C CYS A 568 18.91 1.65 -18.26
N LEU A 569 17.99 0.74 -18.61
CA LEU A 569 17.89 0.19 -19.95
C LEU A 569 17.52 1.25 -20.99
N LYS A 570 16.57 2.15 -20.65
CA LYS A 570 16.17 3.25 -21.52
C LYS A 570 17.24 4.33 -21.65
N PHE A 571 18.06 4.56 -20.63
CA PHE A 571 19.22 5.43 -20.74
C PHE A 571 20.23 4.90 -21.77
N VAL A 572 20.53 3.59 -21.74
CA VAL A 572 21.40 2.95 -22.74
C VAL A 572 20.78 3.04 -24.14
N ALA A 573 19.47 2.78 -24.26
CA ALA A 573 18.76 2.89 -25.53
C ALA A 573 18.76 4.31 -26.10
N LEU A 574 18.60 5.32 -25.26
CA LEU A 574 18.68 6.73 -25.65
C LEU A 574 20.07 7.08 -26.17
N LEU A 575 21.13 6.67 -25.46
CA LEU A 575 22.51 6.87 -25.91
C LEU A 575 22.75 6.20 -27.26
N HIS A 576 22.28 4.96 -27.42
CA HIS A 576 22.38 4.24 -28.69
C HIS A 576 21.68 5.00 -29.83
N THR A 577 20.48 5.52 -29.59
CA THR A 577 19.71 6.29 -30.58
C THR A 577 20.44 7.59 -30.95
N ILE A 578 20.96 8.33 -29.96
CA ILE A 578 21.75 9.55 -30.21
C ILE A 578 22.99 9.24 -31.03
N LEU A 579 23.70 8.15 -30.73
CA LEU A 579 24.86 7.73 -31.50
C LEU A 579 24.49 7.42 -32.95
N GLN A 580 23.38 6.71 -33.19
CA GLN A 580 22.90 6.46 -34.55
C GLN A 580 22.57 7.77 -35.29
N MET A 581 21.93 8.74 -34.62
CA MET A 581 21.65 10.06 -35.20
C MET A 581 22.92 10.84 -35.53
N VAL A 582 23.96 10.76 -34.70
CA VAL A 582 25.25 11.44 -34.93
C VAL A 582 26.03 10.79 -36.08
N LEU A 583 25.90 9.48 -36.25
CA LEU A 583 26.61 8.71 -37.29
C LEU A 583 25.95 8.76 -38.68
N GLN A 584 24.78 9.38 -38.79
CA GLN A 584 24.05 9.51 -40.06
C GLN A 584 24.82 10.37 -41.08
N GLU A 585 25.11 9.80 -42.25
CA GLU A 585 25.81 10.48 -43.33
C GLU A 585 24.78 11.13 -44.27
N THR A 586 24.83 12.46 -44.45
CA THR A 586 23.92 13.17 -45.38
C THR A 586 24.71 13.88 -46.45
N PHE A 587 24.29 13.72 -47.70
CA PHE A 587 24.88 14.33 -48.87
C PHE A 587 23.82 15.12 -49.65
N PHE A 588 24.19 16.33 -50.08
CA PHE A 588 23.36 17.20 -50.90
C PHE A 588 23.86 17.13 -52.34
N ILE A 589 23.04 16.56 -53.23
CA ILE A 589 23.32 16.41 -54.65
C ILE A 589 22.82 17.67 -55.36
N ASP A 590 23.72 18.58 -55.69
CA ASP A 590 23.38 19.73 -56.53
C ASP A 590 23.22 19.24 -57.97
N TRP A 591 22.19 19.64 -58.71
CA TRP A 591 21.98 19.29 -60.12
C TRP A 591 22.36 20.40 -61.10
N GLU A 592 22.77 21.57 -60.60
CA GLU A 592 23.10 22.71 -61.43
C GLU A 592 24.34 22.44 -62.30
N ARG A 593 24.33 23.00 -63.51
CA ARG A 593 25.39 22.85 -64.50
C ARG A 593 26.18 24.16 -64.62
N PRO A 594 27.50 24.11 -64.86
CA PRO A 594 28.28 25.31 -65.09
C PRO A 594 27.74 26.06 -66.31
N GLN A 595 27.61 27.38 -66.20
CA GLN A 595 27.10 28.20 -67.31
C GLN A 595 28.23 28.44 -68.33
N LEU A 596 27.92 28.23 -69.61
CA LEU A 596 28.84 28.51 -70.70
C LEU A 596 28.67 29.97 -71.13
N LEU A 597 29.70 30.79 -70.91
CA LEU A 597 29.76 32.14 -71.48
C LEU A 597 30.45 32.06 -72.84
N GLU A 598 29.70 32.38 -73.89
CA GLU A 598 30.25 32.55 -75.23
C GLU A 598 30.85 33.96 -75.32
N ASN A 599 32.17 34.04 -75.54
CA ASN A 599 32.90 35.29 -75.49
C ASN A 599 32.59 36.12 -76.76
N SER A 600 31.57 36.96 -76.71
CA SER A 600 31.06 37.74 -77.86
C SER A 600 31.93 38.95 -78.25
N GLN A 601 33.26 38.86 -78.09
CA GLN A 601 34.21 39.93 -78.50
C GLN A 601 35.03 39.63 -79.76
N THR A 602 34.86 38.48 -80.40
CA THR A 602 35.48 38.20 -81.71
C THR A 602 34.43 37.74 -82.71
N ALA A 603 33.74 38.71 -83.32
CA ALA A 603 33.00 38.50 -84.56
C ALA A 603 33.97 38.14 -85.70
N ARG A 604 34.30 36.85 -85.84
CA ARG A 604 34.92 36.28 -87.04
C ARG A 604 34.13 35.05 -87.51
N PRO A 605 34.00 34.85 -88.83
CA PRO A 605 33.16 33.81 -89.42
C PRO A 605 33.64 32.39 -89.05
N PRO A 606 32.76 31.38 -89.16
CA PRO A 606 32.96 30.07 -88.55
C PRO A 606 34.05 29.28 -89.29
N SER A 607 35.26 29.28 -88.76
CA SER A 607 36.23 28.22 -89.03
C SER A 607 36.05 27.09 -88.02
N ARG A 608 36.27 25.87 -88.49
CA ARG A 608 35.77 24.60 -87.96
C ARG A 608 36.50 24.08 -86.70
N ASP A 609 37.08 24.98 -85.90
CA ASP A 609 37.73 24.69 -84.61
C ASP A 609 37.18 25.62 -83.50
N VAL A 610 35.93 25.39 -83.10
CA VAL A 610 35.22 26.16 -82.05
C VAL A 610 35.28 25.41 -80.71
N SER A 611 36.48 25.15 -80.21
CA SER A 611 36.66 24.43 -78.94
C SER A 611 37.54 25.13 -77.90
N LYS A 612 38.13 26.30 -78.21
CA LYS A 612 39.08 26.98 -77.30
C LYS A 612 38.61 28.26 -76.59
N ASP A 613 37.47 28.84 -76.97
CA ASP A 613 37.02 30.16 -76.43
C ASP A 613 35.75 30.11 -75.55
N ARG A 614 35.44 28.97 -74.92
CA ARG A 614 34.31 28.86 -73.98
C ARG A 614 34.82 28.97 -72.54
N VAL A 615 34.36 29.97 -71.79
CA VAL A 615 34.65 30.12 -70.35
C VAL A 615 33.48 29.54 -69.58
N GLU A 616 33.73 28.49 -68.79
CA GLU A 616 32.73 27.89 -67.91
C GLU A 616 32.71 28.64 -66.57
N LEU A 617 31.56 29.21 -66.21
CA LEU A 617 31.35 29.76 -64.87
C LEU A 617 31.10 28.62 -63.87
N PRO A 618 31.78 28.62 -62.71
CA PRO A 618 31.57 27.61 -61.70
C PRO A 618 30.18 27.74 -61.06
N VAL A 619 29.63 26.61 -60.64
CA VAL A 619 28.33 26.53 -59.96
C VAL A 619 28.39 27.22 -58.58
N VAL A 620 27.33 27.95 -58.24
CA VAL A 620 27.22 28.67 -56.97
C VAL A 620 26.80 27.73 -55.83
N VAL A 621 27.52 27.77 -54.70
CA VAL A 621 27.31 26.87 -53.54
C VAL A 621 26.17 27.28 -52.60
N TRP A 622 25.70 28.54 -52.67
CA TRP A 622 24.75 29.10 -51.70
C TRP A 622 23.43 28.33 -51.59
N ARG A 623 22.91 27.78 -52.70
CA ARG A 623 21.70 26.94 -52.70
C ARG A 623 21.87 25.72 -51.78
N THR A 624 23.01 25.06 -51.86
CA THR A 624 23.35 23.91 -51.02
C THR A 624 23.46 24.29 -49.56
N TYR A 625 24.02 25.46 -49.25
CA TYR A 625 24.08 25.96 -47.88
C TYR A 625 22.69 26.25 -47.30
N LEU A 626 21.80 26.88 -48.08
CA LEU A 626 20.41 27.16 -47.66
C LEU A 626 19.65 25.87 -47.36
N VAL A 627 19.68 24.90 -48.29
CA VAL A 627 19.03 23.59 -48.07
C VAL A 627 19.64 22.86 -46.87
N ALA A 628 20.96 22.94 -46.69
CA ALA A 628 21.61 22.34 -45.53
C ALA A 628 21.23 23.01 -44.20
N ASN A 629 21.02 24.33 -44.18
CA ASN A 629 20.54 25.05 -43.00
C ASN A 629 19.14 24.59 -42.61
N GLU A 630 18.20 24.59 -43.55
CA GLU A 630 16.83 24.14 -43.31
C GLU A 630 16.78 22.66 -42.86
N TRP A 631 17.61 21.81 -43.45
CA TRP A 631 17.75 20.41 -43.00
C TRP A 631 18.22 20.31 -41.55
N ALA A 632 19.15 21.17 -41.12
CA ALA A 632 19.63 21.20 -39.74
C ALA A 632 18.55 21.65 -38.75
N GLU A 633 17.69 22.60 -39.14
CA GLU A 633 16.55 23.06 -38.34
C GLU A 633 15.51 21.94 -38.16
N LEU A 634 15.20 21.21 -39.24
CA LEU A 634 14.24 20.09 -39.21
C LEU A 634 14.65 18.96 -38.26
N ARG A 635 15.96 18.72 -38.07
CA ARG A 635 16.46 17.69 -37.13
C ARG A 635 16.08 17.95 -35.68
N CYS A 636 15.77 19.19 -35.33
CA CYS A 636 15.42 19.60 -33.97
C CYS A 636 13.91 19.75 -33.75
N VAL A 637 13.09 19.57 -34.80
CA VAL A 637 11.63 19.66 -34.70
C VAL A 637 11.10 18.49 -33.87
N ARG A 638 10.25 18.81 -32.90
CA ARG A 638 9.60 17.82 -32.02
C ARG A 638 8.11 18.00 -32.05
N ALA A 639 7.39 16.88 -32.06
CA ALA A 639 5.93 16.89 -31.97
C ALA A 639 5.41 17.35 -30.59
N THR A 640 6.26 17.33 -29.54
CA THR A 640 5.88 17.71 -28.18
C THR A 640 6.90 18.69 -27.58
N CYS A 641 6.39 19.62 -26.77
CA CYS A 641 7.17 20.55 -25.98
C CYS A 641 7.18 20.12 -24.50
N ILE A 642 8.34 19.68 -24.03
CA ILE A 642 8.56 19.15 -22.67
C ILE A 642 8.20 20.19 -21.60
N GLY A 643 8.59 21.46 -21.81
CA GLY A 643 8.32 22.53 -20.85
C GLY A 643 6.82 22.76 -20.64
N LEU A 644 6.04 22.79 -21.73
CA LEU A 644 4.59 22.92 -21.66
C LEU A 644 3.95 21.68 -21.00
N GLN A 645 4.41 20.48 -21.34
CA GLN A 645 3.89 19.24 -20.75
C GLN A 645 4.09 19.21 -19.23
N LEU A 646 5.30 19.53 -18.76
CA LEU A 646 5.59 19.58 -17.31
C LEU A 646 4.76 20.65 -16.59
N LEU A 647 4.59 21.83 -17.19
CA LEU A 647 3.75 22.89 -16.63
C LEU A 647 2.29 22.43 -16.50
N LEU A 648 1.73 21.80 -17.53
CA LEU A 648 0.36 21.28 -17.49
C LEU A 648 0.23 20.15 -16.46
N VAL A 649 1.17 19.21 -16.41
CA VAL A 649 1.18 18.13 -15.41
C VAL A 649 1.19 18.70 -14.00
N LEU A 650 2.07 19.65 -13.69
CA LEU A 650 2.11 20.31 -12.38
C LEU A 650 0.83 21.07 -12.06
N MET A 651 0.23 21.75 -13.04
CA MET A 651 -1.06 22.42 -12.87
C MET A 651 -2.17 21.42 -12.51
N PHE A 652 -2.30 20.30 -13.22
CA PHE A 652 -3.30 19.29 -12.90
C PHE A 652 -3.05 18.63 -11.54
N LEU A 653 -1.81 18.23 -11.28
CA LEU A 653 -1.44 17.48 -10.08
C LEU A 653 -1.52 18.35 -8.81
N GLU A 654 -0.92 19.55 -8.82
CA GLU A 654 -0.82 20.41 -7.64
C GLU A 654 -1.90 21.50 -7.61
N ALA A 655 -2.10 22.27 -8.69
CA ALA A 655 -3.02 23.40 -8.67
C ALA A 655 -4.50 22.97 -8.61
N PHE A 656 -4.86 21.87 -9.29
CA PHE A 656 -6.18 21.24 -9.15
C PHE A 656 -6.22 20.13 -8.09
N ASN A 657 -5.10 19.90 -7.39
CA ASN A 657 -4.96 18.91 -6.33
C ASN A 657 -5.36 17.49 -6.78
N PHE A 658 -5.03 17.08 -8.02
CA PHE A 658 -5.30 15.71 -8.48
C PHE A 658 -4.32 14.68 -7.90
N MET A 659 -3.22 15.11 -7.26
CA MET A 659 -2.36 14.22 -6.48
C MET A 659 -3.12 13.46 -5.38
N ARG A 660 -4.24 14.00 -4.89
CA ARG A 660 -5.13 13.31 -3.95
C ARG A 660 -5.65 11.96 -4.45
N PHE A 661 -5.68 11.74 -5.77
CA PHE A 661 -6.07 10.45 -6.34
C PHE A 661 -5.04 9.34 -6.05
N SER A 662 -3.87 9.67 -5.49
CA SER A 662 -2.90 8.68 -5.01
C SER A 662 -3.19 8.18 -3.59
N ILE A 663 -4.11 8.82 -2.86
CA ILE A 663 -4.47 8.44 -1.49
C ILE A 663 -5.19 7.09 -1.51
N VAL A 664 -4.78 6.15 -0.65
CA VAL A 664 -5.37 4.81 -0.56
C VAL A 664 -6.67 4.82 0.23
N GLN A 665 -7.74 5.18 -0.47
CA GLN A 665 -9.11 5.13 0.02
C GLN A 665 -10.07 4.75 -1.11
N PRO A 666 -11.23 4.14 -0.79
CA PRO A 666 -12.30 3.94 -1.75
C PRO A 666 -12.78 5.25 -2.38
N GLY A 667 -13.10 5.19 -3.68
CA GLY A 667 -13.60 6.34 -4.42
C GLY A 667 -12.59 7.48 -4.64
N PHE A 668 -13.13 8.59 -5.15
CA PHE A 668 -12.40 9.81 -5.54
C PHE A 668 -12.77 11.02 -4.68
N GLY A 669 -13.39 10.79 -3.52
CA GLY A 669 -13.80 11.83 -2.59
C GLY A 669 -12.61 12.58 -1.96
N TYR A 670 -12.91 13.66 -1.23
CA TYR A 670 -11.91 14.36 -0.43
C TYR A 670 -11.48 13.46 0.74
N GLY A 671 -10.20 13.08 0.78
CA GLY A 671 -9.62 12.29 1.87
C GLY A 671 -9.17 13.17 3.05
N SER A 672 -8.97 12.55 4.22
CA SER A 672 -8.33 13.19 5.39
C SER A 672 -6.81 13.03 5.34
N MET A 673 -6.10 13.85 6.10
CA MET A 673 -4.63 13.87 6.20
C MET A 673 -4.04 12.56 6.74
N SER A 674 -4.81 11.78 7.52
CA SER A 674 -4.46 10.46 8.07
C SER A 674 -4.27 9.31 7.07
N THR A 675 -4.54 9.52 5.80
CA THR A 675 -4.53 8.45 4.79
C THR A 675 -3.32 8.58 3.89
N GLY A 676 -2.39 7.64 4.05
CA GLY A 676 -1.14 7.62 3.29
C GLY A 676 -1.38 7.24 1.83
N SER A 677 -0.70 7.95 0.94
CA SER A 677 -0.41 7.45 -0.42
C SER A 677 0.80 6.51 -0.37
N THR A 678 0.84 5.52 -1.25
CA THR A 678 2.02 4.66 -1.42
C THR A 678 2.90 5.11 -2.58
N ILE A 679 4.07 4.50 -2.75
CA ILE A 679 4.98 4.89 -3.84
C ILE A 679 4.34 4.57 -5.19
N MET A 680 3.72 3.39 -5.32
CA MET A 680 3.12 2.93 -6.58
C MET A 680 1.85 3.70 -6.95
N THR A 681 1.01 4.06 -5.97
CA THR A 681 -0.19 4.87 -6.23
C THR A 681 0.15 6.30 -6.65
N ARG A 682 1.21 6.89 -6.07
CA ARG A 682 1.75 8.18 -6.53
C ARG A 682 2.31 8.06 -7.95
N PHE A 683 3.10 7.04 -8.22
CA PHE A 683 3.63 6.78 -9.56
C PHE A 683 2.50 6.65 -10.59
N ALA A 684 1.47 5.84 -10.30
CA ALA A 684 0.31 5.63 -11.16
C ALA A 684 -0.39 6.94 -11.55
N VAL A 685 -0.67 7.82 -10.58
CA VAL A 685 -1.33 9.10 -10.86
C VAL A 685 -0.44 10.02 -11.68
N VAL A 686 0.84 10.14 -11.31
CA VAL A 686 1.80 11.00 -12.03
C VAL A 686 1.98 10.53 -13.48
N VAL A 687 2.24 9.23 -13.69
CA VAL A 687 2.48 8.68 -15.03
C VAL A 687 1.22 8.73 -15.89
N PHE A 688 0.04 8.51 -15.30
CA PHE A 688 -1.24 8.62 -16.01
C PHE A 688 -1.45 10.02 -16.59
N PHE A 689 -1.34 11.07 -15.76
CA PHE A 689 -1.49 12.44 -16.25
C PHE A 689 -0.36 12.84 -17.19
N TYR A 690 0.87 12.40 -16.94
CA TYR A 690 2.00 12.67 -17.83
C TYR A 690 1.77 12.10 -19.24
N LEU A 691 1.31 10.85 -19.34
CA LEU A 691 1.03 10.19 -20.62
C LEU A 691 -0.20 10.77 -21.32
N VAL A 692 -1.30 11.01 -20.60
CA VAL A 692 -2.52 11.60 -21.18
C VAL A 692 -2.26 12.99 -21.74
N ILE A 693 -1.56 13.85 -21.00
CA ILE A 693 -1.23 15.21 -21.47
C ILE A 693 -0.26 15.14 -22.66
N GLY A 694 0.75 14.27 -22.60
CA GLY A 694 1.68 14.08 -23.73
C GLY A 694 0.96 13.58 -24.99
N PHE A 695 0.02 12.66 -24.85
CA PHE A 695 -0.79 12.15 -25.95
C PHE A 695 -1.72 13.23 -26.54
N LEU A 696 -2.39 14.01 -25.69
CA LEU A 696 -3.21 15.15 -26.15
C LEU A 696 -2.36 16.21 -26.86
N GLN A 697 -1.17 16.52 -26.34
CA GLN A 697 -0.23 17.43 -26.98
C GLN A 697 0.20 16.92 -28.36
N TRP A 698 0.52 15.63 -28.46
CA TRP A 698 0.86 14.99 -29.74
C TRP A 698 -0.30 15.04 -30.74
N ILE A 699 -1.54 14.74 -30.32
CA ILE A 699 -2.73 14.87 -31.18
C ILE A 699 -2.86 16.30 -31.71
N VAL A 700 -2.80 17.30 -30.82
CA VAL A 700 -2.93 18.70 -31.23
C VAL A 700 -1.84 19.07 -32.23
N GLN A 701 -0.59 18.68 -31.98
CA GLN A 701 0.50 19.02 -32.88
C GLN A 701 0.38 18.32 -34.23
N VAL A 702 0.22 17.00 -34.27
CA VAL A 702 0.23 16.23 -35.52
C VAL A 702 -1.07 16.38 -36.31
N VAL A 703 -2.23 16.32 -35.64
CA VAL A 703 -3.53 16.33 -36.32
C VAL A 703 -3.98 17.74 -36.67
N VAL A 704 -3.69 18.73 -35.81
CA VAL A 704 -4.18 20.11 -36.00
C VAL A 704 -3.08 21.00 -36.58
N VAL A 705 -1.93 21.11 -35.91
CA VAL A 705 -0.90 22.09 -36.31
C VAL A 705 -0.23 21.69 -37.63
N GLU A 706 0.29 20.45 -37.72
CA GLU A 706 1.01 19.98 -38.90
C GLU A 706 0.10 19.88 -40.13
N ARG A 707 -1.15 19.42 -39.95
CA ARG A 707 -2.07 19.21 -41.07
C ARG A 707 -2.84 20.46 -41.52
N MET A 708 -3.12 21.41 -40.61
CA MET A 708 -3.95 22.58 -40.95
C MET A 708 -3.19 23.90 -41.03
N ILE A 709 -2.03 24.03 -40.40
CA ILE A 709 -1.34 25.32 -40.25
C ILE A 709 0.02 25.33 -40.93
N LEU A 710 0.87 24.35 -40.64
CA LEU A 710 2.27 24.37 -41.08
C LEU A 710 2.77 22.96 -41.38
N ASP A 711 3.12 22.69 -42.64
CA ASP A 711 3.73 21.43 -43.05
C ASP A 711 5.25 21.63 -43.30
N PRO A 712 6.10 21.47 -42.27
CA PRO A 712 7.53 21.76 -42.41
C PRO A 712 8.23 20.76 -43.34
N PHE A 713 7.73 19.53 -43.44
CA PHE A 713 8.36 18.48 -44.25
C PHE A 713 8.07 18.66 -45.74
N HIS A 714 6.81 18.96 -46.12
CA HIS A 714 6.50 19.25 -47.53
C HIS A 714 7.15 20.55 -48.00
N ASN A 715 7.17 21.60 -47.16
CA ASN A 715 7.87 22.85 -47.48
C ASN A 715 9.36 22.62 -47.80
N PHE A 716 10.01 21.70 -47.09
CA PHE A 716 11.40 21.35 -47.35
C PHE A 716 11.59 20.57 -48.66
N ILE A 717 10.70 19.62 -48.97
CA ILE A 717 10.72 18.88 -50.24
C ILE A 717 10.56 19.85 -51.42
N ASP A 718 9.64 20.81 -51.29
CA ASP A 718 9.45 21.87 -52.28
C ASP A 718 10.70 22.74 -52.43
N LEU A 719 11.31 23.15 -51.31
CA LEU A 719 12.57 23.90 -51.32
C LEU A 719 13.68 23.14 -52.05
N CYS A 720 13.82 21.83 -51.83
CA CYS A 720 14.79 20.99 -52.54
C CYS A 720 14.57 21.05 -54.06
N SER A 721 13.33 20.93 -54.53
CA SER A 721 12.98 20.97 -55.95
C SER A 721 13.25 22.33 -56.60
N ILE A 722 12.95 23.42 -55.89
CA ILE A 722 13.17 24.80 -56.35
C ILE A 722 14.67 25.11 -56.37
N ALA A 723 15.42 24.67 -55.36
CA ALA A 723 16.86 24.87 -55.26
C ALA A 723 17.65 23.98 -56.24
N ASN A 724 17.00 23.02 -56.92
CA ASN A 724 17.62 22.04 -57.80
C ASN A 724 18.63 21.15 -57.05
N ILE A 725 18.27 20.72 -55.83
CA ILE A 725 19.13 19.93 -54.93
C ILE A 725 18.37 18.71 -54.43
N SER A 726 18.93 17.53 -54.62
CA SER A 726 18.43 16.30 -53.99
C SER A 726 19.19 15.98 -52.71
N VAL A 727 18.55 15.29 -51.78
CA VAL A 727 19.14 14.93 -50.48
C VAL A 727 19.21 13.42 -50.37
N LEU A 728 20.41 12.88 -50.18
CA LEU A 728 20.62 11.47 -49.83
C LEU A 728 21.11 11.41 -48.38
N SER A 729 20.33 10.78 -47.51
CA SER A 729 20.66 10.63 -46.10
C SER A 729 20.75 9.16 -45.72
N LEU A 730 21.97 8.66 -45.57
CA LEU A 730 22.29 7.29 -45.19
C LEU A 730 22.22 7.14 -43.68
N THR A 731 21.21 6.41 -43.20
CA THR A 731 21.11 6.03 -41.79
C THR A 731 22.06 4.87 -41.47
N HIS A 732 22.35 4.04 -42.48
CA HIS A 732 23.29 2.93 -42.44
C HIS A 732 24.10 2.90 -43.74
N PRO A 733 25.22 2.16 -43.82
CA PRO A 733 26.07 2.10 -45.02
C PRO A 733 25.33 1.79 -46.34
N LEU A 734 24.32 0.92 -46.32
CA LEU A 734 23.55 0.52 -47.50
C LEU A 734 22.08 0.92 -47.44
N HIS A 735 21.66 1.71 -46.45
CA HIS A 735 20.26 2.04 -46.27
C HIS A 735 20.07 3.49 -45.81
N GLY A 736 19.02 4.14 -46.32
CA GLY A 736 18.74 5.52 -46.00
C GLY A 736 17.48 6.04 -46.65
N HIS A 737 17.40 7.36 -46.74
CA HIS A 737 16.29 8.08 -47.36
C HIS A 737 16.82 9.01 -48.45
N TYR A 738 16.06 9.11 -49.53
CA TYR A 738 16.36 9.96 -50.68
C TYR A 738 15.18 10.90 -50.95
N ILE A 739 15.48 12.19 -51.07
CA ILE A 739 14.54 13.21 -51.51
C ILE A 739 15.00 13.69 -52.88
N HIS A 740 14.15 13.47 -53.87
CA HIS A 740 14.36 13.94 -55.23
C HIS A 740 13.99 15.43 -55.33
N GLY A 741 14.99 16.25 -55.64
CA GLY A 741 14.84 17.70 -55.78
C GLY A 741 15.44 18.23 -57.06
N ARG A 742 15.48 17.44 -58.14
CA ARG A 742 15.88 17.94 -59.45
C ARG A 742 14.77 18.86 -59.97
N SER A 743 15.12 20.09 -60.31
CA SER A 743 14.15 21.06 -60.84
C SER A 743 13.66 20.61 -62.22
N VAL A 744 12.35 20.72 -62.44
CA VAL A 744 11.70 20.44 -63.74
C VAL A 744 12.14 21.43 -64.83
N HIS A 745 12.64 22.59 -64.43
CA HIS A 745 13.15 23.63 -65.32
C HIS A 745 14.65 23.48 -65.64
N GLY A 746 15.34 22.55 -64.96
CA GLY A 746 16.74 22.20 -65.23
C GLY A 746 17.79 23.20 -64.73
N ARG A 747 17.37 24.31 -64.11
CA ARG A 747 18.22 25.31 -63.46
C ARG A 747 17.51 25.98 -62.29
N ALA A 748 18.25 26.40 -61.27
CA ALA A 748 17.73 27.16 -60.12
C ALA A 748 18.28 28.59 -60.02
N ASP A 749 19.47 28.87 -60.53
CA ASP A 749 20.11 30.19 -60.46
C ASP A 749 19.47 31.18 -61.46
N THR A 750 18.25 31.62 -61.15
CA THR A 750 17.42 32.48 -62.00
C THR A 750 17.00 33.78 -61.31
N GLY A 751 16.70 34.82 -62.10
CA GLY A 751 16.18 36.08 -61.59
C GLY A 751 14.71 35.96 -61.16
N MET A 752 14.23 36.91 -60.33
CA MET A 752 12.86 36.87 -59.79
C MET A 752 11.75 36.77 -60.85
N ALA A 753 11.93 37.43 -62.01
CA ALA A 753 10.96 37.38 -63.10
C ALA A 753 10.85 36.00 -63.74
N GLU A 754 11.99 35.34 -63.95
CA GLU A 754 12.06 33.98 -64.51
C GLU A 754 11.53 32.94 -63.52
N MET A 755 11.86 33.09 -62.24
CA MET A 755 11.30 32.26 -61.18
C MET A 755 9.76 32.34 -61.13
N ASN A 756 9.18 33.53 -61.31
CA ASN A 756 7.72 33.68 -61.39
C ASN A 756 7.15 33.01 -62.65
N GLU A 757 7.84 33.06 -63.78
CA GLU A 757 7.45 32.34 -65.01
C GLU A 757 7.45 30.82 -64.81
N PHE A 758 8.46 30.29 -64.11
CA PHE A 758 8.53 28.88 -63.72
C PHE A 758 7.34 28.45 -62.88
N LEU A 759 7.02 29.21 -61.82
CA LEU A 759 5.86 28.94 -60.97
C LEU A 759 4.53 29.01 -61.74
N GLN A 760 4.42 29.89 -62.74
CA GLN A 760 3.24 29.94 -63.61
C GLN A 760 3.15 28.70 -64.52
N LYS A 761 4.27 28.28 -65.13
CA LYS A 761 4.30 27.06 -65.95
C LYS A 761 3.97 25.81 -65.13
N GLU A 762 4.40 25.74 -63.88
CA GLU A 762 4.02 24.65 -62.97
C GLU A 762 2.54 24.69 -62.60
N ARG A 763 1.96 25.88 -62.35
CA ARG A 763 0.53 26.04 -62.08
C ARG A 763 -0.33 25.63 -63.27
N ASP A 764 0.10 25.98 -64.47
CA ASP A 764 -0.63 25.74 -65.71
C ASP A 764 -0.36 24.34 -66.30
N ASP A 765 0.37 23.48 -65.58
CA ASP A 765 0.74 22.11 -65.99
C ASP A 765 1.50 22.05 -67.34
N LEU A 766 2.33 23.06 -67.60
CA LEU A 766 3.13 23.22 -68.83
C LEU A 766 4.56 22.68 -68.68
N CYS A 767 4.85 21.93 -67.62
CA CYS A 767 6.14 21.31 -67.34
C CYS A 767 5.99 19.86 -66.88
N GLY A 768 7.11 19.14 -66.78
CA GLY A 768 7.11 17.79 -66.22
C GLY A 768 6.77 17.76 -64.72
N PHE A 769 6.48 16.57 -64.20
CA PHE A 769 6.26 16.37 -62.77
C PHE A 769 7.58 16.46 -61.97
N ARG A 770 7.50 16.93 -60.71
CA ARG A 770 8.67 17.09 -59.82
C ARG A 770 9.26 15.77 -59.29
N GLY A 771 8.58 14.63 -59.47
CA GLY A 771 9.04 13.35 -58.92
C GLY A 771 10.15 12.70 -59.72
N LEU A 772 10.78 11.67 -59.12
CA LEU A 772 11.85 10.91 -59.78
C LEU A 772 11.34 10.12 -60.99
N GLU A 773 10.10 9.62 -60.91
CA GLU A 773 9.43 8.97 -62.02
C GLU A 773 8.75 10.02 -62.91
N PRO A 774 8.86 9.92 -64.25
CA PRO A 774 8.35 10.94 -65.18
C PRO A 774 6.83 11.13 -65.16
N THR A 775 6.08 10.23 -64.52
CA THR A 775 4.62 10.26 -64.41
C THR A 775 4.11 10.54 -62.99
N SER A 776 4.98 10.92 -62.05
CA SER A 776 4.64 11.02 -60.62
C SER A 776 5.17 12.31 -59.99
N HIS A 777 4.42 12.86 -59.04
CA HIS A 777 4.89 13.93 -58.15
C HIS A 777 5.67 13.41 -56.94
N LEU A 778 5.79 12.08 -56.75
CA LEU A 778 6.44 11.53 -55.57
C LEU A 778 7.95 11.80 -55.59
N GLN A 779 8.43 12.48 -54.54
CA GLN A 779 9.83 12.88 -54.40
C GLN A 779 10.56 12.12 -53.28
N THR A 780 9.85 11.42 -52.40
CA THR A 780 10.39 10.78 -51.20
C THR A 780 10.53 9.27 -51.37
N PHE A 781 11.74 8.76 -51.15
CA PHE A 781 12.07 7.34 -51.30
C PHE A 781 12.87 6.83 -50.10
N THR A 782 12.61 5.59 -49.69
CA THR A 782 13.52 4.84 -48.83
C THR A 782 14.44 4.00 -49.70
N VAL A 783 15.75 4.13 -49.53
CA VAL A 783 16.73 3.52 -50.43
C VAL A 783 17.47 2.39 -49.75
N CYS A 784 17.64 1.29 -50.47
CA CYS A 784 18.52 0.18 -50.14
C CYS A 784 19.51 0.03 -51.29
N LEU A 785 20.79 0.23 -51.02
CA LEU A 785 21.83 0.41 -52.03
C LEU A 785 22.66 -0.88 -52.18
N PRO A 786 23.18 -1.17 -53.40
CA PRO A 786 24.00 -2.35 -53.62
C PRO A 786 25.37 -2.22 -52.95
N THR A 787 26.06 -3.33 -52.70
CA THR A 787 27.38 -3.31 -52.03
C THR A 787 28.43 -2.54 -52.83
N ALA A 788 28.34 -2.61 -54.17
CA ALA A 788 29.17 -1.85 -55.09
C ALA A 788 29.06 -0.33 -54.89
N PHE A 789 27.87 0.18 -54.54
CA PHE A 789 27.67 1.59 -54.17
C PHE A 789 28.58 1.97 -53.01
N ARG A 790 28.55 1.19 -51.92
CA ARG A 790 29.30 1.55 -50.71
C ARG A 790 30.80 1.47 -50.93
N THR A 791 31.28 0.49 -51.71
CA THR A 791 32.69 0.39 -52.07
C THR A 791 33.19 1.66 -52.78
N ARG A 792 32.44 2.15 -53.78
CA ARG A 792 32.77 3.40 -54.49
C ARG A 792 32.65 4.63 -53.60
N TYR A 793 31.62 4.69 -52.77
CA TYR A 793 31.42 5.79 -51.83
C TYR A 793 32.60 5.91 -50.84
N ASP A 794 33.02 4.80 -50.24
CA ASP A 794 34.14 4.76 -49.31
C ASP A 794 35.48 5.05 -50.02
N GLU A 795 35.68 4.62 -51.27
CA GLU A 795 36.86 4.95 -52.07
C GLU A 795 37.02 6.47 -52.26
N ILE A 796 35.93 7.17 -52.61
CA ILE A 796 35.94 8.63 -52.79
C ILE A 796 36.19 9.33 -51.45
N MET A 797 35.51 8.89 -50.38
CA MET A 797 35.64 9.49 -49.05
C MET A 797 37.02 9.25 -48.42
N THR A 798 37.61 8.07 -48.61
CA THR A 798 38.96 7.76 -48.13
C THR A 798 40.03 8.55 -48.88
N THR A 799 39.87 8.74 -50.19
CA THR A 799 40.74 9.63 -50.98
C THR A 799 40.71 11.06 -50.43
N ALA A 800 39.53 11.57 -50.08
CA ALA A 800 39.36 12.87 -49.44
C ALA A 800 40.10 12.95 -48.09
N ARG A 801 39.97 11.93 -47.24
CA ARG A 801 40.60 11.86 -45.91
C ARG A 801 42.13 11.71 -45.99
N ASN A 802 42.64 10.87 -46.88
CA ASN A 802 44.07 10.58 -47.02
C ASN A 802 44.86 11.73 -47.65
N ALA A 803 44.22 12.53 -48.53
CA ALA A 803 44.81 13.75 -49.06
C ALA A 803 45.19 14.76 -47.94
N ILE A 804 44.51 14.68 -46.78
CA ILE A 804 44.76 15.52 -45.60
C ILE A 804 46.04 15.09 -44.86
N THR A 805 46.33 13.78 -44.83
CA THR A 805 47.44 13.20 -44.07
C THR A 805 48.79 13.28 -44.79
N GLN A 806 48.77 13.38 -46.13
CA GLN A 806 49.98 13.34 -46.96
C GLN A 806 50.60 14.71 -47.26
N THR A 807 49.91 15.82 -47.01
CA THR A 807 50.45 17.18 -47.21
C THR A 807 51.38 17.61 -46.06
N ARG A 808 52.70 17.56 -46.29
CA ARG A 808 53.74 18.18 -45.44
C ARG A 808 53.78 19.71 -45.59
N LEU A 809 52.64 20.37 -45.40
CA LEU A 809 52.51 21.84 -45.44
C LEU A 809 52.16 22.32 -44.02
N THR A 810 52.63 23.51 -43.63
CA THR A 810 52.34 24.14 -42.33
C THR A 810 51.51 25.41 -42.51
N GLY A 811 50.60 25.70 -41.57
CA GLY A 811 49.85 26.96 -41.54
C GLY A 811 48.72 27.09 -42.58
N LEU A 812 48.56 28.29 -43.15
CA LEU A 812 47.44 28.66 -44.04
C LEU A 812 47.39 27.83 -45.34
N ASP A 813 48.55 27.44 -45.86
CA ASP A 813 48.66 26.64 -47.08
C ASP A 813 48.15 25.21 -46.89
N GLN A 814 48.29 24.65 -45.69
CA GLN A 814 47.73 23.36 -45.33
C GLN A 814 46.20 23.42 -45.29
N THR A 815 45.62 24.50 -44.77
CA THR A 815 44.16 24.69 -44.73
C THR A 815 43.57 24.86 -46.13
N THR A 816 44.27 25.58 -47.01
CA THR A 816 43.85 25.80 -48.40
C THR A 816 43.95 24.52 -49.23
N ALA A 817 45.05 23.77 -49.09
CA ALA A 817 45.22 22.48 -49.76
C ALA A 817 44.18 21.45 -49.27
N LYS A 818 43.90 21.43 -47.96
CA LYS A 818 42.84 20.60 -47.36
C LYS A 818 41.45 20.94 -47.92
N MET A 819 41.14 22.22 -48.04
CA MET A 819 39.86 22.67 -48.61
C MET A 819 39.75 22.27 -50.08
N ALA A 820 40.82 22.47 -50.87
CA ALA A 820 40.85 22.09 -52.28
C ALA A 820 40.66 20.58 -52.50
N ALA A 821 41.29 19.73 -51.67
CA ALA A 821 41.08 18.29 -51.71
C ALA A 821 39.64 17.89 -51.36
N THR A 822 39.05 18.54 -50.34
CA THR A 822 37.66 18.32 -49.93
C THR A 822 36.67 18.72 -51.03
N VAL A 823 36.90 19.85 -51.69
CA VAL A 823 36.08 20.32 -52.81
C VAL A 823 36.15 19.35 -54.00
N ARG A 824 37.34 18.84 -54.35
CA ARG A 824 37.48 17.84 -55.42
C ARG A 824 36.75 16.54 -55.10
N ALA A 825 36.88 16.05 -53.86
CA ALA A 825 36.16 14.85 -53.44
C ALA A 825 34.64 15.04 -53.44
N HIS A 826 34.16 16.22 -53.02
CA HIS A 826 32.74 16.57 -53.10
C HIS A 826 32.25 16.61 -54.55
N GLN A 827 33.01 17.19 -55.47
CA GLN A 827 32.68 17.18 -56.90
C GLN A 827 32.64 15.76 -57.47
N GLN A 828 33.63 14.92 -57.16
CA GLN A 828 33.65 13.51 -57.57
C GLN A 828 32.44 12.74 -57.03
N MET A 829 32.09 12.95 -55.76
CA MET A 829 30.91 12.34 -55.15
C MET A 829 29.61 12.83 -55.80
N ASN A 830 29.50 14.12 -56.07
CA ASN A 830 28.32 14.69 -56.71
C ASN A 830 28.11 14.12 -58.12
N THR A 831 29.17 14.03 -58.91
CA THR A 831 29.13 13.41 -60.24
C THR A 831 28.71 11.94 -60.16
N PHE A 832 29.35 11.16 -59.27
CA PHE A 832 29.00 9.75 -59.06
C PHE A 832 27.52 9.55 -58.69
N LEU A 833 26.99 10.37 -57.78
CA LEU A 833 25.59 10.26 -57.36
C LEU A 833 24.61 10.70 -58.45
N ARG A 834 24.93 11.73 -59.24
CA ARG A 834 24.11 12.11 -60.41
C ARG A 834 24.05 10.96 -61.43
N GLU A 835 25.20 10.37 -61.75
CA GLU A 835 25.34 9.22 -62.66
C GLU A 835 24.57 7.99 -62.16
N MET A 836 24.63 7.71 -60.86
CA MET A 836 23.86 6.63 -60.24
C MET A 836 22.34 6.85 -60.40
N ILE A 837 21.85 8.06 -60.09
CA ILE A 837 20.42 8.38 -60.19
C ILE A 837 19.93 8.34 -61.64
N ASP A 838 20.75 8.79 -62.60
CA ASP A 838 20.44 8.77 -64.05
C ASP A 838 20.60 7.36 -64.68
N HIS A 839 20.83 6.30 -63.89
CA HIS A 839 21.06 4.92 -64.35
C HIS A 839 22.24 4.76 -65.33
N SER A 840 23.26 5.64 -65.27
CA SER A 840 24.39 5.60 -66.21
C SER A 840 25.48 4.59 -65.82
N VAL A 841 25.44 4.04 -64.60
CA VAL A 841 26.40 3.05 -64.10
C VAL A 841 25.68 1.74 -63.75
N THR A 842 25.89 0.71 -64.56
CA THR A 842 25.20 -0.59 -64.43
C THR A 842 25.50 -1.33 -63.13
N ASP A 843 26.69 -1.16 -62.57
CA ASP A 843 27.12 -1.85 -61.35
C ASP A 843 26.44 -1.33 -60.07
N VAL A 844 25.79 -0.16 -60.16
CA VAL A 844 25.18 0.55 -59.03
C VAL A 844 23.69 0.83 -59.28
N ASP A 845 23.10 0.06 -60.18
CA ASP A 845 21.74 0.24 -60.67
C ASP A 845 20.69 -0.07 -59.59
N TYR A 846 19.49 0.48 -59.75
CA TYR A 846 18.39 0.32 -58.79
C TYR A 846 17.02 0.20 -59.46
N VAL A 847 16.06 -0.35 -58.72
CA VAL A 847 14.66 -0.48 -59.16
C VAL A 847 13.73 0.26 -58.21
N ILE A 848 12.73 0.95 -58.77
CA ILE A 848 11.69 1.63 -57.99
C ILE A 848 10.53 0.65 -57.75
N ARG A 849 10.19 0.39 -56.48
CA ARG A 849 9.07 -0.50 -56.11
C ARG A 849 8.29 0.02 -54.90
N ASP A 850 7.11 -0.54 -54.68
CA ASP A 850 6.34 -0.26 -53.46
C ASP A 850 6.77 -1.19 -52.32
N ARG A 851 6.68 -0.69 -51.08
CA ARG A 851 6.88 -1.51 -49.87
C ARG A 851 5.75 -2.53 -49.75
N SER A 852 6.12 -3.78 -49.52
CA SER A 852 5.12 -4.77 -49.11
C SER A 852 4.62 -4.50 -47.69
N PHE A 853 3.42 -4.95 -47.36
CA PHE A 853 2.86 -4.80 -46.01
C PHE A 853 3.77 -5.40 -44.93
N ALA A 854 4.37 -6.57 -45.18
CA ALA A 854 5.27 -7.22 -44.23
C ALA A 854 6.55 -6.40 -44.00
N GLU A 855 7.14 -5.83 -45.05
CA GLU A 855 8.31 -4.95 -44.95
C GLU A 855 7.99 -3.65 -44.20
N ALA A 856 6.78 -3.09 -44.41
CA ALA A 856 6.31 -1.91 -43.71
C ALA A 856 6.03 -2.17 -42.22
N LEU A 857 5.39 -3.30 -41.89
CA LEU A 857 5.03 -3.64 -40.50
C LEU A 857 6.25 -3.98 -39.64
N LEU A 858 7.19 -4.75 -40.19
CA LEU A 858 8.38 -5.19 -39.45
C LEU A 858 9.54 -4.19 -39.52
N ASP A 859 9.44 -3.17 -40.39
CA ASP A 859 10.55 -2.29 -40.74
C ASP A 859 11.81 -3.10 -41.07
N ALA A 860 11.65 -4.06 -42.00
CA ALA A 860 12.69 -4.99 -42.40
C ALA A 860 12.65 -5.20 -43.91
N GLU A 861 13.83 -5.28 -44.53
CA GLU A 861 13.99 -5.53 -45.96
C GLU A 861 13.98 -7.03 -46.25
N LEU A 862 12.98 -7.52 -47.00
CA LEU A 862 12.87 -8.95 -47.31
C LEU A 862 13.61 -9.31 -48.61
N THR A 863 13.66 -8.40 -49.59
CA THR A 863 14.36 -8.60 -50.87
C THR A 863 15.87 -8.48 -50.72
N ASP A 864 16.64 -9.35 -51.35
CA ASP A 864 18.09 -9.15 -51.48
C ASP A 864 18.40 -7.95 -52.38
N THR A 865 19.27 -7.05 -51.92
CA THR A 865 19.71 -5.84 -52.63
C THR A 865 21.21 -5.83 -52.84
N SER A 866 21.87 -6.99 -52.71
CA SER A 866 23.32 -7.10 -52.84
C SER A 866 23.83 -6.67 -54.22
N GLN A 867 23.10 -7.04 -55.28
CA GLN A 867 23.46 -6.74 -56.68
C GLN A 867 22.73 -5.51 -57.26
N THR A 868 21.44 -5.39 -57.02
CA THR A 868 20.62 -4.26 -57.51
C THR A 868 19.95 -3.56 -56.32
N GLY A 869 20.02 -2.24 -56.33
CA GLY A 869 19.40 -1.40 -55.30
C GLY A 869 17.88 -1.36 -55.42
N ASN A 870 17.21 -0.94 -54.36
CA ASN A 870 15.76 -0.73 -54.32
C ASN A 870 15.43 0.66 -53.80
N PHE A 871 14.61 1.40 -54.54
CA PHE A 871 14.02 2.67 -54.14
C PHE A 871 12.54 2.44 -53.84
N LEU A 872 12.21 2.50 -52.55
CA LEU A 872 10.87 2.23 -52.04
C LEU A 872 10.08 3.52 -51.95
N ARG A 873 8.93 3.58 -52.64
CA ARG A 873 8.03 4.75 -52.59
C ARG A 873 7.53 5.00 -51.16
N ASN A 874 7.72 6.21 -50.65
CA ASN A 874 7.25 6.61 -49.32
C ASN A 874 6.07 7.58 -49.48
N LYS A 875 4.86 7.01 -49.58
CA LYS A 875 3.60 7.73 -49.86
C LYS A 875 3.00 8.39 -48.63
#